data_AF-A0A966L767-F1
#
_entry.id   AF-A0A966L767-F1
#
_cell.length_a   1.000
_cell.length_b   1.000
_cell.length_c   1.000
_cell.angle_alpha   90.00
_cell.angle_beta   90.00
_cell.angle_gamma   90.00
#
_symmetry.space_group_name_H-M   'P 1'
#
loop_
_entity.id
_entity.type
_entity.pdbx_description
1 polymer ?
#
loop_
_entity_poly.entity_id
_entity_poly.type
_entity_poly.pdbx_seq_one_letter_code
_entity_poly.pdbx_strand_id
1 'polypeptide(L)'
;VGNYAYVADYQSGLQIIDISNPVAPTLKGNYNTSGYAWDVQIVGNYAYVADDTSGLQIIDISNPVAPTLKGKYDTSGYAFGVQIVGNYAYVADNESGLQIIDISNPVAPTLKGNYNTSDSAQGVQIVGNYAYVADGWSGLQIIDISNPVAPTFKGNYNTSGYAQDVQIVGNYAYVADWDSGLQIIDISNPVAPTLKGNYNTSGYAFGVQIVGNYAYVADNESGLQIIDISNPATPTLKGNYNTSGYARDVQIVGNYAYVADDTSGLQIIDISNPATPTLKGNYDTSGDAQGVQIVGNYAYVADGGSGLQIIDISNPAAPTLKGNYDTSGQAWDVQIVGNYAYVANDYSGLQIIDISNPAAPTLKGNYDTSGNANGVQVVGNYAYVADRAGGLQILDVSDFTNLSTSTVTLAVSPSSVTEDGTTNLVYTFTRSGVTTNPLTVNYTVGGTATNGTDYTSIPTSVTFAANSATATVIVDPTADTTVESDETVALTLATGTGYTVGTTTAVTGTILNDDLPSITLAVSPSSVTEDGTANLVYTFTRSGVTTNALTVNYTLGGTATLNTDYTRTGTTNTVTFAAGSSTATVIVDPTADTTVESNETVALTLATGTGYTVGTPNAATGTITNDDVTLPSITLSLNYSGISESSPSNFVYTFTRTGVTTNALTVNYNIAGTASATDYTGATPGNGKTITFNPGSTTTSITIDPTADTVVEPNETISLQLAAGTGYSIGTTAAQIATIINDDGTRRHVGTNGKDVLLGTNANDYLIGGAGDDILTGGTGGDIFYFASSNLGNDAITDFTPGQDFIQVSRQGFGGGLIAGDTITQVQFLIGSSATNTSQRFIYNSTSGALLFDVDGNGIQSAQQIATLNTGLALTYEDIFVS
;
A
#
# COMPACT_ATOMS: atom_id res chain seq x y z
N VAL A 1 -49.14 -9.51 -15.39
CA VAL A 1 -48.76 -10.04 -14.05
C VAL A 1 -47.75 -11.16 -14.22
N GLY A 2 -46.58 -11.08 -13.58
CA GLY A 2 -45.49 -12.01 -13.87
C GLY A 2 -45.07 -11.94 -15.34
N ASN A 3 -44.94 -13.10 -15.99
CA ASN A 3 -44.57 -13.24 -17.40
C ASN A 3 -45.77 -13.33 -18.36
N TYR A 4 -46.96 -12.91 -17.95
CA TYR A 4 -48.18 -13.04 -18.76
C TYR A 4 -48.97 -11.75 -18.72
N ALA A 5 -49.56 -11.37 -19.85
CA ALA A 5 -50.70 -10.47 -19.81
C ALA A 5 -52.00 -11.10 -20.24
N TYR A 6 -53.02 -10.38 -19.83
CA TYR A 6 -54.38 -10.82 -19.73
C TYR A 6 -55.23 -9.61 -20.04
N VAL A 7 -56.13 -9.75 -20.99
CA VAL A 7 -57.03 -8.65 -21.40
C VAL A 7 -58.33 -9.19 -21.87
N ALA A 8 -59.31 -8.37 -21.55
CA ALA A 8 -60.64 -8.37 -22.07
C ALA A 8 -60.60 -7.90 -23.52
N ASP A 9 -60.65 -8.85 -24.45
CA ASP A 9 -60.59 -8.60 -25.88
C ASP A 9 -61.97 -8.73 -26.53
N TYR A 10 -62.97 -8.05 -25.96
CA TYR A 10 -64.33 -7.99 -26.49
C TYR A 10 -64.81 -9.36 -27.03
N GLN A 11 -64.91 -9.53 -28.37
CA GLN A 11 -65.40 -10.75 -29.05
C GLN A 11 -64.56 -12.02 -28.85
N SER A 12 -63.30 -11.89 -28.49
CA SER A 12 -62.37 -13.01 -28.36
C SER A 12 -62.17 -13.46 -26.91
N GLY A 13 -62.88 -12.83 -25.96
CA GLY A 13 -62.81 -13.16 -24.54
C GLY A 13 -61.46 -12.85 -23.90
N LEU A 14 -60.91 -13.81 -23.16
CA LEU A 14 -59.60 -13.65 -22.54
C LEU A 14 -58.49 -14.14 -23.45
N GLN A 15 -57.60 -13.24 -23.81
CA GLN A 15 -56.34 -13.60 -24.43
C GLN A 15 -55.25 -13.65 -23.34
N ILE A 16 -54.59 -14.81 -23.21
CA ILE A 16 -53.41 -14.96 -22.36
C ILE A 16 -52.21 -15.10 -23.24
N ILE A 17 -51.42 -14.05 -23.20
CA ILE A 17 -50.29 -13.97 -24.08
C ILE A 17 -49.05 -14.06 -23.19
N ASP A 18 -48.22 -15.04 -23.52
CA ASP A 18 -46.95 -15.28 -22.84
C ASP A 18 -46.01 -14.17 -23.22
N ILE A 19 -45.66 -13.42 -22.21
CA ILE A 19 -44.72 -12.32 -22.26
C ILE A 19 -43.52 -12.63 -21.38
N SER A 20 -43.19 -13.91 -21.17
CA SER A 20 -41.84 -14.29 -20.73
C SER A 20 -40.83 -13.98 -21.81
N ASN A 21 -41.26 -14.09 -23.07
CA ASN A 21 -40.55 -13.60 -24.22
C ASN A 21 -41.36 -12.48 -24.90
N PRO A 22 -41.13 -11.23 -24.52
CA PRO A 22 -41.84 -10.09 -25.09
C PRO A 22 -41.87 -10.04 -26.61
N VAL A 23 -40.74 -10.33 -27.25
CA VAL A 23 -40.50 -10.10 -28.70
C VAL A 23 -41.16 -11.14 -29.57
N ALA A 24 -41.60 -12.24 -28.95
CA ALA A 24 -42.43 -13.24 -29.58
C ALA A 24 -43.56 -13.54 -28.59
N PRO A 25 -44.47 -12.56 -28.40
CA PRO A 25 -45.57 -12.70 -27.48
C PRO A 25 -46.51 -13.72 -28.12
N THR A 26 -46.29 -14.98 -27.79
CA THR A 26 -47.11 -16.04 -28.32
C THR A 26 -48.41 -15.98 -27.57
N LEU A 27 -49.53 -15.98 -28.30
CA LEU A 27 -50.78 -16.42 -27.71
C LEU A 27 -50.51 -17.78 -27.08
N LYS A 28 -50.36 -17.76 -25.76
CA LYS A 28 -49.92 -18.93 -25.02
C LYS A 28 -51.10 -19.84 -24.94
N GLY A 29 -52.23 -19.23 -24.60
CA GLY A 29 -53.53 -19.76 -24.85
C GLY A 29 -54.55 -18.63 -24.81
N ASN A 30 -55.63 -18.85 -25.51
CA ASN A 30 -56.83 -18.06 -25.37
C ASN A 30 -57.83 -18.87 -24.58
N TYR A 31 -58.72 -18.15 -23.93
CA TYR A 31 -59.98 -18.73 -23.56
C TYR A 31 -61.06 -17.83 -24.16
N ASN A 32 -61.64 -18.31 -25.27
CA ASN A 32 -62.78 -17.65 -25.87
C ASN A 32 -63.97 -17.76 -24.91
N THR A 33 -64.29 -16.65 -24.28
CA THR A 33 -65.47 -16.54 -23.44
C THR A 33 -66.69 -16.47 -24.34
N SER A 34 -67.87 -16.78 -23.82
CA SER A 34 -69.08 -16.85 -24.65
C SER A 34 -69.68 -15.48 -25.00
N GLY A 35 -69.17 -14.39 -24.41
CA GLY A 35 -69.71 -13.03 -24.50
C GLY A 35 -68.70 -12.00 -25.02
N TYR A 36 -68.83 -10.75 -24.54
CA TYR A 36 -67.93 -9.65 -24.85
C TYR A 36 -67.14 -9.23 -23.61
N ALA A 37 -65.82 -9.41 -23.62
CA ALA A 37 -64.99 -9.02 -22.49
C ALA A 37 -64.79 -7.50 -22.45
N TRP A 38 -65.18 -6.86 -21.34
CA TRP A 38 -65.12 -5.40 -21.15
C TRP A 38 -64.01 -4.94 -20.20
N ASP A 39 -63.76 -5.71 -19.14
CA ASP A 39 -62.76 -5.40 -18.13
C ASP A 39 -62.12 -6.68 -17.58
N VAL A 40 -60.90 -6.55 -17.07
CA VAL A 40 -60.15 -7.66 -16.49
C VAL A 40 -59.31 -7.21 -15.32
N GLN A 41 -59.27 -8.05 -14.29
CA GLN A 41 -58.27 -7.94 -13.24
C GLN A 41 -57.61 -9.28 -12.95
N ILE A 42 -56.31 -9.22 -12.65
CA ILE A 42 -55.47 -10.40 -12.43
C ILE A 42 -55.04 -10.50 -10.99
N VAL A 43 -55.33 -11.66 -10.38
CA VAL A 43 -54.95 -11.97 -9.00
C VAL A 43 -54.47 -13.41 -8.90
N GLY A 44 -53.18 -13.57 -8.59
CA GLY A 44 -52.55 -14.88 -8.45
C GLY A 44 -52.53 -15.67 -9.77
N ASN A 45 -53.03 -16.91 -9.71
CA ASN A 45 -53.08 -17.84 -10.85
C ASN A 45 -54.42 -17.82 -11.59
N TYR A 46 -55.19 -16.74 -11.46
CA TYR A 46 -56.50 -16.60 -12.10
C TYR A 46 -56.66 -15.24 -12.77
N ALA A 47 -57.29 -15.26 -13.94
CA ALA A 47 -57.79 -14.09 -14.61
C ALA A 47 -59.30 -14.01 -14.41
N TYR A 48 -59.77 -12.84 -14.00
CA TYR A 48 -61.16 -12.57 -13.71
C TYR A 48 -61.66 -11.56 -14.72
N VAL A 49 -62.56 -12.02 -15.58
CA VAL A 49 -63.01 -11.25 -16.73
C VAL A 49 -64.48 -10.92 -16.56
N ALA A 50 -64.81 -9.64 -16.69
CA ALA A 50 -66.17 -9.17 -16.87
C ALA A 50 -66.53 -9.36 -18.35
N ASP A 51 -67.39 -10.35 -18.63
CA ASP A 51 -67.68 -10.83 -20.00
C ASP A 51 -69.17 -10.72 -20.37
N ASP A 52 -69.72 -9.51 -20.30
CA ASP A 52 -71.06 -9.20 -20.81
C ASP A 52 -72.10 -10.26 -20.37
N THR A 53 -72.88 -10.85 -21.29
CA THR A 53 -73.89 -11.89 -20.98
C THR A 53 -73.36 -13.19 -20.39
N SER A 54 -72.05 -13.44 -20.40
CA SER A 54 -71.46 -14.62 -19.77
C SER A 54 -71.09 -14.38 -18.30
N GLY A 55 -71.19 -13.15 -17.82
CA GLY A 55 -70.86 -12.82 -16.44
C GLY A 55 -69.38 -13.00 -16.10
N LEU A 56 -69.08 -13.59 -14.93
CA LEU A 56 -67.70 -13.79 -14.49
C LEU A 56 -67.12 -15.07 -15.04
N GLN A 57 -66.09 -14.92 -15.85
CA GLN A 57 -65.28 -16.03 -16.31
C GLN A 57 -64.00 -16.12 -15.46
N ILE A 58 -63.79 -17.25 -14.77
CA ILE A 58 -62.58 -17.51 -13.98
C ILE A 58 -61.73 -18.50 -14.74
N ILE A 59 -60.65 -17.98 -15.27
CA ILE A 59 -59.83 -18.75 -16.18
C ILE A 59 -58.59 -19.16 -15.39
N ASP A 60 -58.33 -20.48 -15.36
CA ASP A 60 -57.13 -21.02 -14.74
C ASP A 60 -55.96 -20.67 -15.63
N ILE A 61 -55.15 -19.74 -15.15
CA ILE A 61 -53.98 -19.25 -15.87
C ILE A 61 -52.70 -19.86 -15.30
N SER A 62 -52.79 -20.90 -14.44
CA SER A 62 -51.62 -21.65 -13.94
C SER A 62 -50.92 -22.44 -15.04
N ASN A 63 -51.70 -22.92 -16.01
CA ASN A 63 -51.19 -23.33 -17.30
C ASN A 63 -51.65 -22.32 -18.35
N PRO A 64 -50.89 -21.23 -18.55
CA PRO A 64 -51.24 -20.19 -19.49
C PRO A 64 -51.23 -20.68 -20.95
N VAL A 65 -50.74 -21.91 -21.24
CA VAL A 65 -50.77 -22.52 -22.60
C VAL A 65 -52.12 -23.08 -22.97
N ALA A 66 -52.79 -23.63 -21.97
CA ALA A 66 -54.11 -24.18 -22.14
C ALA A 66 -54.92 -23.63 -20.99
N PRO A 67 -55.23 -22.31 -21.03
CA PRO A 67 -56.10 -21.75 -20.03
C PRO A 67 -57.41 -22.48 -20.16
N THR A 68 -57.73 -23.13 -19.07
CA THR A 68 -58.99 -23.82 -18.97
C THR A 68 -59.89 -22.91 -18.21
N LEU A 69 -61.17 -22.94 -18.58
CA LEU A 69 -62.17 -22.49 -17.67
C LEU A 69 -61.95 -23.23 -16.36
N LYS A 70 -61.53 -22.51 -15.31
CA LYS A 70 -61.44 -23.12 -13.99
C LYS A 70 -62.85 -23.36 -13.53
N GLY A 71 -63.62 -22.31 -13.62
CA GLY A 71 -65.05 -22.27 -13.43
C GLY A 71 -65.57 -20.96 -13.98
N LYS A 72 -66.88 -20.89 -14.09
CA LYS A 72 -67.56 -19.65 -14.44
C LYS A 72 -68.73 -19.51 -13.54
N TYR A 73 -69.13 -18.26 -13.40
CA TYR A 73 -70.41 -17.96 -12.84
C TYR A 73 -71.14 -17.08 -13.84
N ASP A 74 -72.08 -17.70 -14.56
CA ASP A 74 -72.98 -16.99 -15.46
C ASP A 74 -73.86 -16.10 -14.58
N THR A 75 -73.53 -14.82 -14.55
CA THR A 75 -74.38 -13.83 -13.92
C THR A 75 -75.58 -13.56 -14.82
N SER A 76 -76.65 -13.00 -14.27
CA SER A 76 -77.89 -12.81 -15.02
C SER A 76 -77.90 -11.58 -15.92
N GLY A 77 -76.87 -10.72 -15.86
CA GLY A 77 -76.79 -9.41 -16.51
C GLY A 77 -75.65 -9.28 -17.53
N TYR A 78 -75.11 -8.06 -17.66
CA TYR A 78 -73.99 -7.73 -18.55
C TYR A 78 -72.80 -7.22 -17.74
N ALA A 79 -71.74 -8.02 -17.63
CA ALA A 79 -70.59 -7.67 -16.82
C ALA A 79 -69.69 -6.62 -17.53
N PHE A 80 -69.55 -5.44 -16.93
CA PHE A 80 -68.78 -4.31 -17.48
C PHE A 80 -67.52 -3.94 -16.70
N GLY A 81 -67.55 -4.06 -15.38
CA GLY A 81 -66.41 -3.73 -14.51
C GLY A 81 -66.12 -4.86 -13.53
N VAL A 82 -64.85 -5.09 -13.22
CA VAL A 82 -64.45 -6.09 -12.23
C VAL A 82 -63.36 -5.58 -11.30
N GLN A 83 -63.57 -5.82 -9.99
CA GLN A 83 -62.50 -5.70 -9.02
C GLN A 83 -62.40 -6.93 -8.12
N ILE A 84 -61.18 -7.36 -7.83
CA ILE A 84 -60.82 -8.53 -7.03
C ILE A 84 -60.18 -8.07 -5.75
N VAL A 85 -60.78 -8.49 -4.63
CA VAL A 85 -60.26 -8.21 -3.29
C VAL A 85 -60.38 -9.48 -2.44
N GLY A 86 -59.23 -10.06 -2.08
CA GLY A 86 -59.18 -11.30 -1.29
C GLY A 86 -59.72 -12.51 -2.05
N ASN A 87 -60.68 -13.23 -1.44
CA ASN A 87 -61.30 -14.45 -1.98
C ASN A 87 -62.60 -14.18 -2.75
N TYR A 88 -62.83 -12.94 -3.19
CA TYR A 88 -64.06 -12.54 -3.85
C TYR A 88 -63.78 -11.74 -5.11
N ALA A 89 -64.58 -11.99 -6.13
CA ALA A 89 -64.71 -11.15 -7.30
C ALA A 89 -65.97 -10.30 -7.16
N TYR A 90 -65.81 -8.99 -7.36
CA TYR A 90 -66.88 -8.01 -7.35
C TYR A 90 -67.09 -7.53 -8.77
N VAL A 91 -68.24 -7.87 -9.33
CA VAL A 91 -68.56 -7.59 -10.73
C VAL A 91 -69.71 -6.59 -10.79
N ALA A 92 -69.50 -5.50 -11.52
CA ALA A 92 -70.55 -4.58 -11.95
C ALA A 92 -71.23 -5.19 -13.19
N ASP A 93 -72.45 -5.68 -13.00
CA ASP A 93 -73.15 -6.57 -13.95
C ASP A 93 -74.44 -5.96 -14.52
N ASN A 94 -74.40 -4.69 -14.93
CA ASN A 94 -75.54 -3.98 -15.53
C ASN A 94 -76.85 -4.24 -14.75
N GLU A 95 -77.89 -4.77 -15.40
CA GLU A 95 -79.23 -5.02 -14.83
C GLU A 95 -79.26 -6.01 -13.65
N SER A 96 -78.18 -6.76 -13.42
CA SER A 96 -78.06 -7.68 -12.28
C SER A 96 -77.26 -7.08 -11.12
N GLY A 97 -76.68 -5.90 -11.30
CA GLY A 97 -76.02 -5.16 -10.24
C GLY A 97 -74.72 -5.75 -9.73
N LEU A 98 -74.53 -5.76 -8.40
CA LEU A 98 -73.30 -6.26 -7.80
C LEU A 98 -73.38 -7.77 -7.59
N GLN A 99 -72.52 -8.49 -8.30
CA GLN A 99 -72.36 -9.92 -8.12
C GLN A 99 -71.11 -10.19 -7.28
N ILE A 100 -71.25 -10.90 -6.16
CA ILE A 100 -70.14 -11.31 -5.29
C ILE A 100 -69.95 -12.80 -5.40
N ILE A 101 -68.89 -13.16 -6.08
CA ILE A 101 -68.68 -14.55 -6.44
C ILE A 101 -67.60 -15.10 -5.52
N ASP A 102 -67.90 -16.20 -4.83
CA ASP A 102 -66.94 -16.92 -3.99
C ASP A 102 -65.97 -17.63 -4.91
N ILE A 103 -64.75 -17.12 -4.93
CA ILE A 103 -63.67 -17.66 -5.76
C ILE A 103 -62.69 -18.47 -4.91
N SER A 104 -63.06 -18.85 -3.67
CA SER A 104 -62.25 -19.74 -2.83
C SER A 104 -62.13 -21.15 -3.39
N ASN A 105 -63.17 -21.64 -4.07
CA ASN A 105 -63.08 -22.76 -4.98
C ASN A 105 -63.29 -22.26 -6.42
N PRO A 106 -62.23 -21.84 -7.11
CA PRO A 106 -62.34 -21.29 -8.45
C PRO A 106 -62.84 -22.31 -9.48
N VAL A 107 -62.92 -23.61 -9.14
CA VAL A 107 -63.47 -24.67 -10.03
C VAL A 107 -64.98 -24.60 -10.15
N ALA A 108 -65.61 -24.30 -9.02
CA ALA A 108 -67.04 -24.17 -8.91
C ALA A 108 -67.28 -22.86 -8.17
N PRO A 109 -67.02 -21.71 -8.82
CA PRO A 109 -67.29 -20.43 -8.22
C PRO A 109 -68.79 -20.40 -7.99
N THR A 110 -69.14 -20.34 -6.73
CA THR A 110 -70.53 -20.21 -6.35
C THR A 110 -70.78 -18.74 -6.13
N LEU A 111 -71.96 -18.29 -6.52
CA LEU A 111 -72.46 -17.05 -5.98
C LEU A 111 -72.34 -17.10 -4.46
N LYS A 112 -71.51 -16.23 -3.90
CA LYS A 112 -71.46 -16.09 -2.46
C LYS A 112 -72.73 -15.40 -2.03
N GLY A 113 -72.98 -14.29 -2.69
CA GLY A 113 -74.18 -13.52 -2.63
C GLY A 113 -74.20 -12.54 -3.79
N ASN A 114 -75.37 -12.00 -4.06
CA ASN A 114 -75.51 -10.89 -4.98
C ASN A 114 -76.28 -9.81 -4.25
N TYR A 115 -76.12 -8.61 -4.74
CA TYR A 115 -77.06 -7.56 -4.48
C TYR A 115 -77.50 -7.00 -5.82
N ASN A 116 -78.75 -7.29 -6.19
CA ASN A 116 -79.36 -6.66 -7.35
C ASN A 116 -79.47 -5.16 -7.06
N THR A 117 -78.64 -4.37 -7.74
CA THR A 117 -78.69 -2.91 -7.65
C THR A 117 -79.90 -2.40 -8.42
N SER A 118 -80.11 -1.09 -8.41
CA SER A 118 -81.41 -0.54 -8.81
C SER A 118 -81.44 -0.21 -10.32
N ASP A 119 -80.28 -0.12 -10.99
CA ASP A 119 -80.15 0.12 -12.44
C ASP A 119 -78.85 -0.53 -12.99
N SER A 120 -78.20 0.12 -13.97
CA SER A 120 -77.09 -0.42 -14.75
C SER A 120 -75.74 -0.21 -14.07
N ALA A 121 -75.22 -1.23 -13.40
CA ALA A 121 -73.87 -1.21 -12.84
C ALA A 121 -72.78 -1.11 -13.94
N GLN A 122 -72.06 0.01 -13.98
CA GLN A 122 -71.02 0.36 -14.96
C GLN A 122 -69.60 0.19 -14.42
N GLY A 123 -69.32 0.80 -13.27
CA GLY A 123 -68.01 0.82 -12.63
C GLY A 123 -68.09 0.37 -11.19
N VAL A 124 -67.01 -0.23 -10.67
CA VAL A 124 -66.93 -0.64 -9.26
C VAL A 124 -65.58 -0.31 -8.66
N GLN A 125 -65.59 0.25 -7.46
CA GLN A 125 -64.42 0.38 -6.61
C GLN A 125 -64.67 -0.23 -5.22
N ILE A 126 -63.74 -1.03 -4.74
CA ILE A 126 -63.76 -1.69 -3.44
C ILE A 126 -62.79 -0.97 -2.51
N VAL A 127 -63.33 -0.49 -1.38
CA VAL A 127 -62.53 0.13 -0.32
C VAL A 127 -63.00 -0.41 1.03
N GLY A 128 -62.13 -1.19 1.69
CA GLY A 128 -62.44 -1.82 2.96
C GLY A 128 -63.55 -2.87 2.85
N ASN A 129 -64.62 -2.73 3.65
CA ASN A 129 -65.76 -3.66 3.71
C ASN A 129 -66.93 -3.25 2.81
N TYR A 130 -66.71 -2.35 1.85
CA TYR A 130 -67.76 -1.80 1.00
C TYR A 130 -67.39 -1.88 -0.47
N ALA A 131 -68.39 -2.23 -1.28
CA ALA A 131 -68.36 -2.06 -2.71
C ALA A 131 -69.13 -0.80 -3.10
N TYR A 132 -68.48 0.07 -3.86
CA TYR A 132 -69.05 1.31 -4.39
C TYR A 132 -69.27 1.13 -5.88
N VAL A 133 -70.52 1.12 -6.30
CA VAL A 133 -70.91 0.83 -7.68
C VAL A 133 -71.53 2.08 -8.29
N ALA A 134 -70.97 2.52 -9.44
CA ALA A 134 -71.62 3.48 -10.33
C ALA A 134 -72.71 2.72 -11.10
N ASP A 135 -73.97 3.01 -10.80
CA ASP A 135 -75.14 2.19 -11.15
C ASP A 135 -76.11 2.97 -12.06
N GLY A 136 -75.61 3.53 -13.15
CA GLY A 136 -76.44 4.20 -14.16
C GLY A 136 -77.40 5.23 -13.55
N TRP A 137 -78.70 5.14 -13.88
CA TRP A 137 -79.72 6.07 -13.36
C TRP A 137 -80.09 5.86 -11.89
N SER A 138 -79.53 4.86 -11.23
CA SER A 138 -79.66 4.64 -9.79
C SER A 138 -78.49 5.17 -8.98
N GLY A 139 -77.52 5.80 -9.64
CA GLY A 139 -76.43 6.54 -9.02
C GLY A 139 -75.43 5.68 -8.26
N LEU A 140 -75.12 6.06 -7.02
CA LEU A 140 -74.15 5.33 -6.21
C LEU A 140 -74.85 4.29 -5.35
N GLN A 141 -74.52 3.02 -5.56
CA GLN A 141 -74.94 1.93 -4.70
C GLN A 141 -73.79 1.51 -3.79
N ILE A 142 -74.05 1.43 -2.48
CA ILE A 142 -73.08 1.01 -1.47
C ILE A 142 -73.54 -0.30 -0.85
N ILE A 143 -72.78 -1.34 -1.12
CA ILE A 143 -73.13 -2.67 -0.66
C ILE A 143 -72.19 -3.07 0.47
N ASP A 144 -72.78 -3.52 1.58
CA ASP A 144 -72.03 -4.05 2.71
C ASP A 144 -71.62 -5.47 2.37
N ILE A 145 -70.33 -5.63 2.16
CA ILE A 145 -69.72 -6.89 1.75
C ILE A 145 -69.01 -7.55 2.95
N SER A 146 -69.27 -7.10 4.19
CA SER A 146 -68.73 -7.73 5.40
C SER A 146 -69.23 -9.15 5.62
N ASN A 147 -70.48 -9.43 5.24
CA ASN A 147 -70.98 -10.79 5.02
C ASN A 147 -71.25 -10.99 3.52
N PRO A 148 -70.26 -11.47 2.76
CA PRO A 148 -70.41 -11.64 1.33
C PRO A 148 -71.44 -12.73 0.95
N VAL A 149 -71.91 -13.56 1.90
CA VAL A 149 -72.97 -14.57 1.65
C VAL A 149 -74.34 -13.93 1.46
N ALA A 150 -74.55 -12.85 2.18
CA ALA A 150 -75.78 -12.08 2.15
C ALA A 150 -75.34 -10.63 2.13
N PRO A 151 -74.75 -10.15 1.02
CA PRO A 151 -74.38 -8.76 0.91
C PRO A 151 -75.65 -7.97 1.06
N THR A 152 -75.68 -7.20 2.13
CA THR A 152 -76.83 -6.39 2.40
C THR A 152 -76.61 -5.07 1.72
N PHE A 153 -77.67 -4.54 1.15
CA PHE A 153 -77.78 -3.12 0.96
C PHE A 153 -77.23 -2.41 2.19
N LYS A 154 -76.15 -1.64 2.02
CA LYS A 154 -75.72 -0.78 3.10
C LYS A 154 -76.54 0.48 2.98
N GLY A 155 -76.44 1.11 1.82
CA GLY A 155 -77.16 2.30 1.47
C GLY A 155 -76.96 2.59 0.00
N ASN A 156 -77.74 3.50 -0.52
CA ASN A 156 -77.48 4.09 -1.82
C ASN A 156 -77.76 5.57 -1.74
N TYR A 157 -77.18 6.24 -2.70
CA TYR A 157 -77.60 7.56 -3.04
C TYR A 157 -77.99 7.56 -4.51
N ASN A 158 -79.29 7.66 -4.77
CA ASN A 158 -79.79 7.85 -6.12
C ASN A 158 -79.36 9.24 -6.60
N THR A 159 -78.37 9.26 -7.49
CA THR A 159 -77.94 10.49 -8.14
C THR A 159 -78.98 10.91 -9.17
N SER A 160 -78.85 12.13 -9.70
CA SER A 160 -79.89 12.67 -10.58
C SER A 160 -79.70 12.28 -12.06
N GLY A 161 -78.55 11.75 -12.44
CA GLY A 161 -78.17 11.42 -13.81
C GLY A 161 -77.66 9.99 -13.96
N TYR A 162 -76.84 9.77 -14.99
CA TYR A 162 -76.29 8.45 -15.31
C TYR A 162 -74.86 8.30 -14.79
N ALA A 163 -74.68 7.55 -13.70
CA ALA A 163 -73.37 7.29 -13.11
C ALA A 163 -72.50 6.42 -14.03
N GLN A 164 -71.44 7.02 -14.58
CA GLN A 164 -70.48 6.38 -15.50
C GLN A 164 -69.25 5.85 -14.77
N ASP A 165 -68.66 6.68 -13.92
CA ASP A 165 -67.41 6.37 -13.22
C ASP A 165 -67.46 6.83 -11.76
N VAL A 166 -66.68 6.17 -10.91
CA VAL A 166 -66.58 6.47 -9.49
C VAL A 166 -65.14 6.42 -8.99
N GLN A 167 -64.73 7.48 -8.30
CA GLN A 167 -63.48 7.52 -7.55
C GLN A 167 -63.75 7.70 -6.06
N ILE A 168 -63.17 6.82 -5.24
CA ILE A 168 -63.25 6.90 -3.78
C ILE A 168 -61.99 7.57 -3.22
N VAL A 169 -62.18 8.69 -2.52
CA VAL A 169 -61.10 9.40 -1.81
C VAL A 169 -61.56 9.72 -0.38
N GLY A 170 -60.94 9.04 0.59
CA GLY A 170 -61.27 9.21 2.00
C GLY A 170 -62.69 8.77 2.32
N ASN A 171 -63.51 9.69 2.83
CA ASN A 171 -64.91 9.45 3.24
C ASN A 171 -65.93 9.85 2.17
N TYR A 172 -65.50 10.04 0.93
CA TYR A 172 -66.36 10.51 -0.15
C TYR A 172 -66.22 9.63 -1.39
N ALA A 173 -67.36 9.39 -2.03
CA ALA A 173 -67.43 8.88 -3.38
C ALA A 173 -67.71 10.05 -4.33
N TYR A 174 -66.90 10.17 -5.37
CA TYR A 174 -67.03 11.18 -6.41
C TYR A 174 -67.45 10.48 -7.68
N VAL A 175 -68.65 10.81 -8.15
CA VAL A 175 -69.28 10.12 -9.28
C VAL A 175 -69.40 11.10 -10.44
N ALA A 176 -68.90 10.69 -11.60
CA ALA A 176 -69.19 11.35 -12.87
C ALA A 176 -70.56 10.86 -13.34
N ASP A 177 -71.55 11.74 -13.29
CA ASP A 177 -72.97 11.41 -13.38
C ASP A 177 -73.64 11.97 -14.64
N TRP A 178 -72.90 11.93 -15.75
CA TRP A 178 -73.35 12.35 -17.07
C TRP A 178 -74.06 13.72 -17.07
N ASP A 179 -75.36 13.78 -17.37
CA ASP A 179 -76.19 15.00 -17.44
C ASP A 179 -76.47 15.67 -16.08
N SER A 180 -76.03 15.06 -14.98
CA SER A 180 -76.10 15.60 -13.63
C SER A 180 -74.75 16.02 -13.06
N GLY A 181 -73.69 15.94 -13.86
CA GLY A 181 -72.37 16.45 -13.51
C GLY A 181 -71.68 15.69 -12.38
N LEU A 182 -71.21 16.42 -11.38
CA LEU A 182 -70.48 15.83 -10.24
C LEU A 182 -71.42 15.58 -9.07
N GLN A 183 -71.43 14.34 -8.60
CA GLN A 183 -72.14 13.96 -7.39
C GLN A 183 -71.11 13.59 -6.32
N ILE A 184 -71.21 14.20 -5.14
CA ILE A 184 -70.34 13.92 -3.99
C ILE A 184 -71.17 13.31 -2.89
N ILE A 185 -70.93 12.04 -2.67
CA ILE A 185 -71.72 11.27 -1.72
C ILE A 185 -70.89 11.10 -0.44
N ASP A 186 -71.47 11.51 0.70
CA ASP A 186 -70.88 11.28 2.01
C ASP A 186 -71.06 9.81 2.36
N ILE A 187 -69.96 9.08 2.32
CA ILE A 187 -69.93 7.64 2.60
C ILE A 187 -69.40 7.35 4.01
N SER A 188 -69.32 8.37 4.88
CA SER A 188 -68.92 8.18 6.29
C SER A 188 -69.94 7.35 7.07
N ASN A 189 -71.22 7.53 6.78
CA ASN A 189 -72.27 6.59 7.14
C ASN A 189 -72.77 5.87 5.89
N PRO A 190 -72.16 4.74 5.53
CA PRO A 190 -72.55 4.01 4.33
C PRO A 190 -73.98 3.45 4.41
N VAL A 191 -74.63 3.42 5.60
CA VAL A 191 -76.03 2.94 5.76
C VAL A 191 -77.04 3.92 5.17
N ALA A 192 -76.71 5.20 5.28
CA ALA A 192 -77.54 6.29 4.79
C ALA A 192 -76.59 7.28 4.15
N PRO A 193 -75.97 6.90 3.01
CA PRO A 193 -75.09 7.79 2.31
C PRO A 193 -75.96 8.94 1.86
N THR A 194 -75.63 10.10 2.39
CA THR A 194 -76.33 11.31 2.01
C THR A 194 -75.55 11.90 0.88
N LEU A 195 -76.25 12.52 -0.07
CA LEU A 195 -75.60 13.54 -0.86
C LEU A 195 -74.92 14.48 0.11
N LYS A 196 -73.60 14.52 0.03
CA LYS A 196 -72.88 15.55 0.73
C LYS A 196 -73.23 16.83 0.03
N GLY A 197 -73.01 16.84 -1.27
CA GLY A 197 -73.52 17.83 -2.18
C GLY A 197 -73.34 17.36 -3.61
N ASN A 198 -73.97 18.08 -4.52
CA ASN A 198 -73.80 17.88 -5.94
C ASN A 198 -73.45 19.20 -6.57
N TYR A 199 -72.83 19.12 -7.72
CA TYR A 199 -72.73 20.23 -8.61
C TYR A 199 -73.18 19.79 -9.98
N ASN A 200 -74.39 20.21 -10.36
CA ASN A 200 -74.89 19.98 -11.70
C ASN A 200 -74.07 20.82 -12.69
N THR A 201 -73.25 20.14 -13.47
CA THR A 201 -72.52 20.75 -14.56
C THR A 201 -73.47 20.96 -15.75
N SER A 202 -73.08 21.76 -16.74
CA SER A 202 -73.99 22.14 -17.82
C SER A 202 -73.94 21.19 -19.03
N GLY A 203 -73.00 20.23 -19.05
CA GLY A 203 -72.81 19.25 -20.11
C GLY A 203 -72.90 17.82 -19.57
N TYR A 204 -72.11 16.93 -20.19
CA TYR A 204 -72.06 15.51 -19.82
C TYR A 204 -70.71 15.16 -19.19
N ALA A 205 -70.73 14.80 -17.90
CA ALA A 205 -69.54 14.38 -17.18
C ALA A 205 -69.09 12.98 -17.63
N PHE A 206 -67.92 12.89 -18.28
CA PHE A 206 -67.33 11.63 -18.76
C PHE A 206 -66.21 11.10 -17.87
N GLY A 207 -65.42 11.99 -17.28
CA GLY A 207 -64.29 11.63 -16.43
C GLY A 207 -64.17 12.57 -15.25
N VAL A 208 -63.73 12.03 -14.11
CA VAL A 208 -63.49 12.79 -12.88
C VAL A 208 -62.12 12.46 -12.31
N GLN A 209 -61.35 13.51 -11.99
CA GLN A 209 -60.12 13.37 -11.22
C GLN A 209 -60.17 14.23 -9.96
N ILE A 210 -59.91 13.60 -8.81
CA ILE A 210 -59.88 14.28 -7.51
C ILE A 210 -58.44 14.67 -7.15
N VAL A 211 -58.18 15.97 -7.01
CA VAL A 211 -56.88 16.51 -6.57
C VAL A 211 -57.07 17.55 -5.47
N GLY A 212 -56.64 17.19 -4.26
CA GLY A 212 -56.74 18.05 -3.09
C GLY A 212 -58.20 18.36 -2.75
N ASN A 213 -58.55 19.65 -2.75
CA ASN A 213 -59.89 20.14 -2.42
C ASN A 213 -60.75 20.44 -3.66
N TYR A 214 -60.36 19.92 -4.83
CA TYR A 214 -61.07 20.18 -6.08
C TYR A 214 -61.37 18.87 -6.81
N ALA A 215 -62.56 18.82 -7.38
CA ALA A 215 -62.93 17.84 -8.38
C ALA A 215 -62.88 18.50 -9.74
N TYR A 216 -62.16 17.86 -10.66
CA TYR A 216 -61.99 18.33 -12.02
C TYR A 216 -62.72 17.36 -12.94
N VAL A 217 -63.67 17.91 -13.68
CA VAL A 217 -64.58 17.12 -14.51
C VAL A 217 -64.42 17.55 -15.96
N ALA A 218 -64.18 16.56 -16.82
CA ALA A 218 -64.30 16.71 -18.27
C ALA A 218 -65.78 16.58 -18.64
N ASP A 219 -66.40 17.70 -19.01
CA ASP A 219 -67.85 17.86 -19.08
C ASP A 219 -68.35 18.15 -20.50
N ASN A 220 -67.78 17.47 -21.50
CA ASN A 220 -68.19 17.57 -22.91
C ASN A 220 -68.30 19.03 -23.39
N GLU A 221 -69.47 19.48 -23.89
CA GLU A 221 -69.70 20.83 -24.45
C GLU A 221 -69.57 21.98 -23.45
N SER A 222 -69.48 21.67 -22.15
CA SER A 222 -69.28 22.67 -21.10
C SER A 222 -67.82 22.82 -20.71
N GLY A 223 -66.93 22.02 -21.29
CA GLY A 223 -65.50 22.09 -21.06
C GLY A 223 -65.07 21.67 -19.66
N LEU A 224 -64.16 22.44 -19.06
CA LEU A 224 -63.64 22.12 -17.73
C LEU A 224 -64.50 22.71 -16.63
N GLN A 225 -64.98 21.83 -15.76
CA GLN A 225 -65.68 22.23 -14.53
C GLN A 225 -64.77 22.01 -13.33
N ILE A 226 -64.53 23.08 -12.55
CA ILE A 226 -63.73 23.02 -11.32
C ILE A 226 -64.66 23.24 -10.15
N ILE A 227 -64.92 22.15 -9.45
CA ILE A 227 -65.84 22.16 -8.34
C ILE A 227 -65.04 22.24 -7.03
N ASP A 228 -65.30 23.28 -6.23
CA ASP A 228 -64.72 23.41 -4.88
C ASP A 228 -65.37 22.37 -3.98
N ILE A 229 -64.60 21.35 -3.63
CA ILE A 229 -65.02 20.28 -2.73
C ILE A 229 -64.41 20.44 -1.34
N SER A 230 -63.85 21.62 -1.00
CA SER A 230 -63.35 21.94 0.35
C SER A 230 -64.46 21.82 1.39
N ASN A 231 -65.66 22.28 1.01
CA ASN A 231 -66.88 21.88 1.68
C ASN A 231 -67.65 20.97 0.73
N PRO A 232 -67.47 19.64 0.82
CA PRO A 232 -68.17 18.71 -0.05
C PRO A 232 -69.69 18.80 0.16
N ALA A 233 -70.18 19.47 1.23
CA ALA A 233 -71.61 19.61 1.51
C ALA A 233 -72.32 20.62 0.60
N THR A 234 -71.56 21.59 0.13
CA THR A 234 -72.04 22.65 -0.74
C THR A 234 -70.97 22.84 -1.79
N PRO A 235 -70.75 21.83 -2.66
CA PRO A 235 -69.76 21.95 -3.69
C PRO A 235 -70.25 23.06 -4.60
N THR A 236 -69.50 24.14 -4.60
CA THR A 236 -69.79 25.28 -5.45
C THR A 236 -68.93 25.14 -6.66
N LEU A 237 -69.44 25.56 -7.81
CA LEU A 237 -68.55 25.91 -8.90
C LEU A 237 -67.52 26.87 -8.34
N LYS A 238 -66.28 26.41 -8.29
CA LYS A 238 -65.20 27.33 -7.96
C LYS A 238 -65.08 28.26 -9.14
N GLY A 239 -64.92 27.64 -10.31
CA GLY A 239 -64.99 28.28 -11.60
C GLY A 239 -65.17 27.21 -12.66
N ASN A 240 -65.56 27.67 -13.84
CA ASN A 240 -65.57 26.85 -15.05
C ASN A 240 -64.74 27.57 -16.09
N TYR A 241 -64.22 26.79 -17.01
CA TYR A 241 -63.74 27.33 -18.26
C TYR A 241 -64.44 26.57 -19.38
N ASN A 242 -65.37 27.26 -20.04
CA ASN A 242 -66.01 26.73 -21.24
C ASN A 242 -64.96 26.65 -22.35
N THR A 243 -64.53 25.44 -22.65
CA THR A 243 -63.61 25.17 -23.74
C THR A 243 -64.37 25.28 -25.07
N SER A 244 -63.66 25.39 -26.19
CA SER A 244 -64.30 25.63 -27.48
C SER A 244 -64.81 24.35 -28.16
N GLY A 245 -64.43 23.17 -27.66
CA GLY A 245 -64.78 21.85 -28.16
C GLY A 245 -65.52 20.99 -27.14
N TYR A 246 -65.26 19.67 -27.19
CA TYR A 246 -65.87 18.69 -26.27
C TYR A 246 -64.80 18.10 -25.36
N ALA A 247 -64.84 18.42 -24.07
CA ALA A 247 -63.89 17.87 -23.10
C ALA A 247 -64.10 16.34 -22.94
N ARG A 248 -63.11 15.55 -23.37
CA ARG A 248 -63.11 14.07 -23.33
C ARG A 248 -62.38 13.51 -22.13
N ASP A 249 -61.23 14.10 -21.83
CA ASP A 249 -60.34 13.65 -20.77
C ASP A 249 -59.68 14.86 -20.09
N VAL A 250 -59.32 14.68 -18.82
CA VAL A 250 -58.69 15.72 -18.01
C VAL A 250 -57.60 15.14 -17.13
N GLN A 251 -56.43 15.77 -17.18
CA GLN A 251 -55.36 15.51 -16.22
C GLN A 251 -54.93 16.79 -15.50
N ILE A 252 -54.81 16.70 -14.19
CA ILE A 252 -54.43 17.81 -13.32
C ILE A 252 -52.96 17.69 -12.91
N VAL A 253 -52.15 18.70 -13.28
CA VAL A 253 -50.75 18.79 -12.90
C VAL A 253 -50.42 20.21 -12.42
N GLY A 254 -50.11 20.32 -11.12
CA GLY A 254 -49.76 21.60 -10.50
C GLY A 254 -50.92 22.60 -10.52
N ASN A 255 -50.66 23.80 -11.07
CA ASN A 255 -51.64 24.89 -11.16
C ASN A 255 -52.38 24.92 -12.51
N TYR A 256 -52.33 23.83 -13.28
CA TYR A 256 -52.95 23.76 -14.61
C TYR A 256 -53.83 22.52 -14.74
N ALA A 257 -54.97 22.71 -15.38
CA ALA A 257 -55.78 21.63 -15.90
C ALA A 257 -55.53 21.52 -17.41
N TYR A 258 -55.20 20.31 -17.85
CA TYR A 258 -54.94 19.99 -19.24
C TYR A 258 -56.09 19.13 -19.74
N VAL A 259 -56.78 19.65 -20.74
CA VAL A 259 -58.02 19.06 -21.24
C VAL A 259 -57.80 18.67 -22.70
N ALA A 260 -58.07 17.41 -23.02
CA ALA A 260 -58.25 16.95 -24.39
C ALA A 260 -59.67 17.35 -24.83
N ASP A 261 -59.76 18.32 -25.73
CA ASP A 261 -60.99 19.04 -26.06
C ASP A 261 -61.48 18.82 -27.50
N ASP A 262 -61.37 17.58 -28.00
CA ASP A 262 -61.85 17.18 -29.33
C ASP A 262 -61.27 18.13 -30.41
N THR A 263 -62.08 18.62 -31.35
CA THR A 263 -61.69 19.58 -32.42
C THR A 263 -61.05 20.91 -31.97
N SER A 264 -61.01 21.22 -30.67
CA SER A 264 -60.32 22.41 -30.14
C SER A 264 -58.92 22.10 -29.59
N GLY A 265 -58.49 20.84 -29.67
CA GLY A 265 -57.17 20.40 -29.30
C GLY A 265 -56.85 20.50 -27.82
N LEU A 266 -55.64 20.98 -27.49
CA LEU A 266 -55.20 21.09 -26.10
C LEU A 266 -55.61 22.43 -25.51
N GLN A 267 -56.43 22.38 -24.46
CA GLN A 267 -56.76 23.54 -23.66
C GLN A 267 -55.94 23.52 -22.36
N ILE A 268 -55.22 24.61 -22.07
CA ILE A 268 -54.45 24.78 -20.83
C ILE A 268 -55.11 25.86 -20.00
N ILE A 269 -55.78 25.44 -18.95
CA ILE A 269 -56.54 26.32 -18.09
C ILE A 269 -55.69 26.63 -16.86
N ASP A 270 -55.43 27.92 -16.62
CA ASP A 270 -54.79 28.39 -15.39
C ASP A 270 -55.80 28.23 -14.24
N ILE A 271 -55.51 27.28 -13.36
CA ILE A 271 -56.33 26.98 -12.18
C ILE A 271 -55.63 27.47 -10.90
N SER A 272 -54.61 28.35 -11.00
CA SER A 272 -53.95 28.96 -9.84
C SER A 272 -54.91 29.78 -8.99
N ASN A 273 -55.86 30.45 -9.65
CA ASN A 273 -57.10 30.86 -9.02
C ASN A 273 -58.24 30.00 -9.59
N PRO A 274 -58.59 28.88 -8.92
CA PRO A 274 -59.65 28.02 -9.42
C PRO A 274 -61.00 28.75 -9.47
N ALA A 275 -61.15 29.93 -8.84
CA ALA A 275 -62.39 30.71 -8.85
C ALA A 275 -62.66 31.43 -10.18
N THR A 276 -61.58 31.76 -10.88
CA THR A 276 -61.62 32.45 -12.17
C THR A 276 -60.62 31.74 -13.06
N PRO A 277 -60.87 30.47 -13.41
CA PRO A 277 -59.98 29.75 -14.28
C PRO A 277 -59.97 30.49 -15.60
N THR A 278 -58.78 30.91 -16.00
CA THR A 278 -58.61 31.62 -17.25
C THR A 278 -57.90 30.70 -18.21
N LEU A 279 -58.24 30.80 -19.49
CA LEU A 279 -57.37 30.23 -20.50
C LEU A 279 -55.98 30.80 -20.30
N LYS A 280 -55.05 29.92 -19.93
CA LYS A 280 -53.66 30.32 -19.87
C LYS A 280 -53.14 30.43 -21.29
N GLY A 281 -53.37 29.37 -22.04
CA GLY A 281 -53.11 29.24 -23.45
C GLY A 281 -53.90 28.05 -23.99
N ASN A 282 -54.02 28.00 -25.30
CA ASN A 282 -54.52 26.84 -26.01
C ASN A 282 -53.55 26.53 -27.12
N TYR A 283 -53.57 25.28 -27.56
CA TYR A 283 -52.97 24.91 -28.82
C TYR A 283 -54.02 24.13 -29.61
N ASP A 284 -54.49 24.76 -30.69
CA ASP A 284 -55.36 24.14 -31.70
C ASP A 284 -54.54 23.06 -32.42
N THR A 285 -54.75 21.81 -32.01
CA THR A 285 -54.12 20.64 -32.64
C THR A 285 -54.84 20.34 -33.95
N SER A 286 -54.20 19.59 -34.84
CA SER A 286 -54.73 19.41 -36.19
C SER A 286 -55.87 18.39 -36.28
N GLY A 287 -56.17 17.65 -35.21
CA GLY A 287 -57.19 16.60 -35.13
C GLY A 287 -58.12 16.69 -33.91
N ASP A 288 -58.68 15.55 -33.52
CA ASP A 288 -59.67 15.44 -32.45
C ASP A 288 -59.00 14.91 -31.17
N ALA A 289 -58.72 15.78 -30.20
CA ALA A 289 -58.06 15.39 -28.96
C ALA A 289 -58.96 14.47 -28.09
N GLN A 290 -58.53 13.21 -27.91
CA GLN A 290 -59.28 12.17 -27.18
C GLN A 290 -58.74 11.89 -25.77
N GLY A 291 -57.42 11.83 -25.62
CA GLY A 291 -56.74 11.53 -24.36
C GLY A 291 -55.51 12.40 -24.16
N VAL A 292 -55.18 12.68 -22.90
CA VAL A 292 -54.03 13.53 -22.56
C VAL A 292 -53.22 12.97 -21.41
N GLN A 293 -51.89 12.97 -21.58
CA GLN A 293 -50.96 12.76 -20.48
C GLN A 293 -49.89 13.85 -20.41
N ILE A 294 -49.63 14.33 -19.21
CA ILE A 294 -48.69 15.39 -18.87
C ILE A 294 -47.48 14.78 -18.19
N VAL A 295 -46.30 14.99 -18.79
CA VAL A 295 -45.02 14.57 -18.23
C VAL A 295 -44.00 15.70 -18.37
N GLY A 296 -43.57 16.25 -17.22
CA GLY A 296 -42.61 17.35 -17.19
C GLY A 296 -43.15 18.63 -17.84
N ASN A 297 -42.43 19.17 -18.83
CA ASN A 297 -42.77 20.41 -19.55
C ASN A 297 -43.56 20.16 -20.85
N TYR A 298 -44.11 18.97 -21.03
CA TYR A 298 -44.81 18.59 -22.26
C TYR A 298 -46.19 18.01 -21.96
N ALA A 299 -47.14 18.39 -22.80
CA ALA A 299 -48.42 17.72 -22.92
C ALA A 299 -48.40 16.81 -24.15
N TYR A 300 -48.74 15.54 -23.93
CA TYR A 300 -48.82 14.52 -24.97
C TYR A 300 -50.29 14.22 -25.21
N VAL A 301 -50.76 14.53 -26.41
CA VAL A 301 -52.18 14.45 -26.77
C VAL A 301 -52.35 13.37 -27.84
N ALA A 302 -53.24 12.41 -27.55
CA ALA A 302 -53.77 11.50 -28.55
C ALA A 302 -54.83 12.27 -29.35
N ASP A 303 -54.48 12.69 -30.57
CA ASP A 303 -55.19 13.70 -31.35
C ASP A 303 -55.98 13.11 -32.54
N GLY A 304 -56.62 11.97 -32.33
CA GLY A 304 -57.44 11.31 -33.34
C GLY A 304 -56.64 11.08 -34.62
N GLY A 305 -57.19 11.52 -35.76
CA GLY A 305 -56.56 11.35 -37.08
C GLY A 305 -55.25 12.12 -37.31
N SER A 306 -54.83 12.98 -36.37
CA SER A 306 -53.54 13.70 -36.42
C SER A 306 -52.43 13.04 -35.59
N GLY A 307 -52.72 11.90 -34.96
CA GLY A 307 -51.75 11.11 -34.20
C GLY A 307 -51.29 11.76 -32.90
N LEU A 308 -49.97 11.74 -32.65
CA LEU A 308 -49.40 12.28 -31.42
C LEU A 308 -49.00 13.74 -31.59
N GLN A 309 -49.58 14.62 -30.78
CA GLN A 309 -49.17 16.01 -30.69
C GLN A 309 -48.38 16.24 -29.39
N ILE A 310 -47.18 16.81 -29.49
CA ILE A 310 -46.31 17.14 -28.35
C ILE A 310 -46.24 18.65 -28.21
N ILE A 311 -46.93 19.17 -27.20
CA ILE A 311 -47.05 20.60 -26.99
C ILE A 311 -46.04 21.01 -25.92
N ASP A 312 -45.17 21.97 -26.25
CA ASP A 312 -44.28 22.62 -25.28
C ASP A 312 -45.13 23.52 -24.39
N ILE A 313 -45.24 23.12 -23.13
CA ILE A 313 -46.01 23.84 -22.11
C ILE A 313 -45.07 24.52 -21.10
N SER A 314 -43.79 24.71 -21.43
CA SER A 314 -42.84 25.45 -20.58
C SER A 314 -43.24 26.91 -20.38
N ASN A 315 -43.89 27.50 -21.37
CA ASN A 315 -44.69 28.70 -21.22
C ASN A 315 -46.17 28.36 -21.44
N PRO A 316 -46.92 28.01 -20.39
CA PRO A 316 -48.34 27.68 -20.50
C PRO A 316 -49.18 28.80 -21.14
N ALA A 317 -48.70 30.05 -21.14
CA ALA A 317 -49.42 31.19 -21.70
C ALA A 317 -49.34 31.29 -23.24
N ALA A 318 -48.35 30.64 -23.82
CA ALA A 318 -48.14 30.57 -25.25
C ALA A 318 -47.61 29.17 -25.54
N PRO A 319 -48.46 28.13 -25.36
CA PRO A 319 -48.06 26.78 -25.69
C PRO A 319 -47.76 26.74 -27.17
N THR A 320 -46.65 26.11 -27.52
CA THR A 320 -46.23 25.97 -28.92
C THR A 320 -46.09 24.51 -29.22
N LEU A 321 -46.48 24.10 -30.41
CA LEU A 321 -46.13 22.78 -30.91
C LEU A 321 -44.62 22.60 -30.81
N LYS A 322 -44.21 21.65 -29.97
CA LYS A 322 -42.81 21.28 -29.90
C LYS A 322 -42.48 20.44 -31.11
N GLY A 323 -43.30 19.42 -31.33
CA GLY A 323 -43.25 18.52 -32.45
C GLY A 323 -44.54 17.71 -32.50
N ASN A 324 -44.76 17.05 -33.62
CA ASN A 324 -45.86 16.12 -33.81
C ASN A 324 -45.34 14.88 -34.52
N TYR A 325 -46.06 13.80 -34.35
CA TYR A 325 -45.91 12.63 -35.18
C TYR A 325 -47.28 12.21 -35.70
N ASP A 326 -47.51 12.47 -36.99
CA ASP A 326 -48.69 12.02 -37.73
C ASP A 326 -48.68 10.49 -37.81
N THR A 327 -49.55 9.86 -37.04
CA THR A 327 -49.68 8.42 -37.01
C THR A 327 -50.69 7.98 -38.06
N SER A 328 -50.52 6.79 -38.66
CA SER A 328 -51.37 6.32 -39.76
C SER A 328 -52.84 6.04 -39.44
N GLY A 329 -53.28 6.23 -38.18
CA GLY A 329 -54.55 5.78 -37.60
C GLY A 329 -55.23 6.87 -36.76
N GLN A 330 -56.25 6.49 -35.97
CA GLN A 330 -56.89 7.40 -35.01
C GLN A 330 -56.35 7.15 -33.60
N ALA A 331 -55.64 8.13 -33.03
CA ALA A 331 -55.10 8.07 -31.69
C ALA A 331 -56.21 8.27 -30.64
N TRP A 332 -56.49 7.23 -29.85
CA TRP A 332 -57.54 7.23 -28.81
C TRP A 332 -56.99 7.44 -27.40
N ASP A 333 -55.82 6.88 -27.12
CA ASP A 333 -55.21 6.89 -25.81
C ASP A 333 -53.68 6.97 -25.93
N VAL A 334 -53.03 7.56 -24.93
CA VAL A 334 -51.58 7.72 -24.88
C VAL A 334 -51.05 7.47 -23.48
N GLN A 335 -50.01 6.65 -23.40
CA GLN A 335 -49.19 6.54 -22.19
C GLN A 335 -47.73 6.89 -22.47
N ILE A 336 -47.14 7.68 -21.59
CA ILE A 336 -45.74 8.09 -21.59
C ILE A 336 -45.00 7.25 -20.57
N VAL A 337 -44.06 6.43 -21.07
CA VAL A 337 -43.11 5.68 -20.26
C VAL A 337 -41.72 6.09 -20.70
N GLY A 338 -41.25 7.18 -20.10
CA GLY A 338 -39.89 7.66 -20.25
C GLY A 338 -39.64 8.49 -21.46
N ASN A 339 -38.72 8.03 -22.31
CA ASN A 339 -38.39 8.69 -23.57
C ASN A 339 -39.30 8.24 -24.71
N TYR A 340 -40.39 7.52 -24.41
CA TYR A 340 -41.30 7.00 -25.41
C TYR A 340 -42.75 7.31 -25.07
N ALA A 341 -43.49 7.68 -26.12
CA ALA A 341 -44.94 7.75 -26.12
C ALA A 341 -45.52 6.49 -26.78
N TYR A 342 -46.43 5.82 -26.09
CA TYR A 342 -47.16 4.65 -26.53
C TYR A 342 -48.57 5.08 -26.85
N VAL A 343 -48.96 5.02 -28.11
CA VAL A 343 -50.24 5.55 -28.60
C VAL A 343 -51.08 4.40 -29.13
N ALA A 344 -52.26 4.18 -28.52
CA ALA A 344 -53.28 3.30 -29.06
C ALA A 344 -53.96 3.99 -30.24
N ASN A 345 -53.79 3.43 -31.44
CA ASN A 345 -53.99 4.16 -32.69
C ASN A 345 -54.98 3.47 -33.67
N ASP A 346 -56.11 3.00 -33.14
CA ASP A 346 -57.21 2.40 -33.89
C ASP A 346 -56.71 1.30 -34.86
N TYR A 347 -57.06 1.34 -36.14
CA TYR A 347 -56.65 0.34 -37.15
C TYR A 347 -55.14 0.27 -37.43
N SER A 348 -54.34 1.18 -36.87
CA SER A 348 -52.88 1.19 -36.97
C SER A 348 -52.20 0.64 -35.70
N GLY A 349 -52.96 0.08 -34.76
CA GLY A 349 -52.42 -0.61 -33.60
C GLY A 349 -51.63 0.25 -32.64
N LEU A 350 -50.48 -0.23 -32.17
CA LEU A 350 -49.63 0.51 -31.24
C LEU A 350 -48.55 1.29 -31.99
N GLN A 351 -48.50 2.60 -31.77
CA GLN A 351 -47.40 3.42 -32.25
C GLN A 351 -46.47 3.76 -31.09
N ILE A 352 -45.17 3.54 -31.26
CA ILE A 352 -44.13 3.83 -30.26
C ILE A 352 -43.22 4.92 -30.80
N ILE A 353 -43.36 6.09 -30.20
CA ILE A 353 -42.76 7.30 -30.72
C ILE A 353 -41.63 7.70 -29.77
N ASP A 354 -40.41 7.80 -30.30
CA ASP A 354 -39.25 8.33 -29.58
C ASP A 354 -39.45 9.83 -29.38
N ILE A 355 -39.57 10.22 -28.11
CA ILE A 355 -39.78 11.60 -27.67
C ILE A 355 -38.55 12.13 -26.90
N SER A 356 -37.38 11.47 -27.03
CA SER A 356 -36.12 11.94 -26.44
C SER A 356 -35.71 13.32 -26.99
N ASN A 357 -36.02 13.58 -28.26
CA ASN A 357 -36.07 14.92 -28.82
C ASN A 357 -37.53 15.29 -29.14
N PRO A 358 -38.25 15.93 -28.21
CA PRO A 358 -39.67 16.25 -28.41
C PRO A 358 -39.91 17.25 -29.55
N ALA A 359 -38.86 17.93 -30.07
CA ALA A 359 -38.98 18.83 -31.22
C ALA A 359 -39.04 18.11 -32.58
N ALA A 360 -38.59 16.86 -32.60
CA ALA A 360 -38.58 16.03 -33.78
C ALA A 360 -38.88 14.60 -33.32
N PRO A 361 -40.12 14.35 -32.82
CA PRO A 361 -40.49 13.00 -32.44
C PRO A 361 -40.42 12.13 -33.68
N THR A 362 -39.90 10.92 -33.51
CA THR A 362 -39.76 9.98 -34.61
C THR A 362 -40.40 8.68 -34.21
N LEU A 363 -41.10 8.05 -35.14
CA LEU A 363 -41.54 6.68 -34.92
C LEU A 363 -40.31 5.82 -34.69
N LYS A 364 -40.22 5.29 -33.48
CA LYS A 364 -39.17 4.37 -33.12
C LYS A 364 -39.52 2.96 -33.56
N GLY A 365 -40.79 2.63 -33.41
CA GLY A 365 -41.38 1.39 -33.82
C GLY A 365 -42.89 1.52 -33.83
N ASN A 366 -43.53 0.62 -34.53
CA ASN A 366 -44.95 0.39 -34.43
C ASN A 366 -45.17 -1.11 -34.32
N TYR A 367 -46.37 -1.44 -33.89
CA TYR A 367 -46.90 -2.77 -33.96
C TYR A 367 -48.29 -2.64 -34.57
N ASP A 368 -48.38 -2.98 -35.86
CA ASP A 368 -49.67 -3.17 -36.50
C ASP A 368 -50.41 -4.29 -35.78
N THR A 369 -51.58 -3.97 -35.28
CA THR A 369 -52.47 -4.93 -34.63
C THR A 369 -53.61 -5.29 -35.58
N SER A 370 -54.29 -6.40 -35.32
CA SER A 370 -55.26 -6.96 -36.26
C SER A 370 -56.67 -6.37 -36.16
N GLY A 371 -56.92 -5.55 -35.15
CA GLY A 371 -58.18 -4.87 -34.86
C GLY A 371 -58.01 -3.36 -34.69
N ASN A 372 -58.66 -2.79 -33.68
CA ASN A 372 -58.75 -1.36 -33.44
C ASN A 372 -58.26 -1.00 -32.03
N ALA A 373 -57.02 -0.50 -31.92
CA ALA A 373 -56.38 -0.16 -30.66
C ALA A 373 -57.04 1.06 -30.01
N ASN A 374 -57.61 0.86 -28.82
CA ASN A 374 -58.47 1.83 -28.14
C ASN A 374 -57.91 2.31 -26.79
N GLY A 375 -57.04 1.51 -26.17
CA GLY A 375 -56.43 1.82 -24.88
C GLY A 375 -55.05 1.18 -24.78
N VAL A 376 -54.15 1.82 -24.05
CA VAL A 376 -52.79 1.32 -23.86
C VAL A 376 -52.33 1.47 -22.43
N GLN A 377 -51.77 0.38 -21.89
CA GLN A 377 -51.06 0.41 -20.64
C GLN A 377 -49.70 -0.26 -20.77
N VAL A 378 -48.68 0.32 -20.17
CA VAL A 378 -47.29 -0.07 -20.28
C VAL A 378 -46.78 -0.39 -18.89
N VAL A 379 -46.32 -1.63 -18.72
CA VAL A 379 -45.89 -2.16 -17.42
C VAL A 379 -44.61 -2.98 -17.59
N GLY A 380 -43.52 -2.49 -16.99
CA GLY A 380 -42.20 -3.09 -17.20
C GLY A 380 -41.83 -3.06 -18.67
N ASN A 381 -41.35 -4.17 -19.21
CA ASN A 381 -40.84 -4.27 -20.58
C ASN A 381 -41.91 -4.34 -21.69
N TYR A 382 -43.20 -4.22 -21.39
CA TYR A 382 -44.28 -4.60 -22.29
C TYR A 382 -45.37 -3.55 -22.34
N ALA A 383 -45.96 -3.39 -23.54
CA ALA A 383 -47.12 -2.56 -23.79
C ALA A 383 -48.31 -3.48 -24.04
N TYR A 384 -49.42 -3.17 -23.38
CA TYR A 384 -50.63 -3.95 -23.30
C TYR A 384 -51.70 -3.11 -23.98
N VAL A 385 -52.15 -3.56 -25.13
CA VAL A 385 -53.03 -2.77 -26.00
C VAL A 385 -54.35 -3.49 -26.16
N ALA A 386 -55.44 -2.80 -25.87
CA ALA A 386 -56.80 -3.28 -26.08
C ALA A 386 -57.22 -2.97 -27.53
N ASP A 387 -57.37 -3.99 -28.36
CA ASP A 387 -57.45 -3.91 -29.84
C ASP A 387 -58.80 -4.35 -30.42
N ARG A 388 -59.87 -4.31 -29.62
CA ARG A 388 -61.25 -4.67 -29.98
C ARG A 388 -61.44 -6.05 -30.61
N ALA A 389 -61.39 -6.16 -31.94
CA ALA A 389 -61.57 -7.42 -32.66
C ALA A 389 -60.27 -8.21 -32.77
N GLY A 390 -59.13 -7.55 -32.51
CA GLY A 390 -57.81 -8.08 -32.77
C GLY A 390 -57.06 -8.59 -31.55
N GLY A 391 -57.48 -8.33 -30.31
CA GLY A 391 -56.71 -8.81 -29.18
C GLY A 391 -56.67 -7.95 -27.94
N LEU A 392 -56.25 -8.60 -26.87
CA LEU A 392 -55.03 -8.08 -26.25
C LEU A 392 -53.90 -8.17 -27.25
N GLN A 393 -53.19 -7.09 -27.45
CA GLN A 393 -51.93 -7.10 -28.16
C GLN A 393 -50.86 -6.76 -27.13
N ILE A 394 -50.08 -7.77 -26.72
CA ILE A 394 -48.94 -7.52 -25.84
C ILE A 394 -47.72 -7.46 -26.69
N LEU A 395 -47.03 -6.35 -26.59
CA LEU A 395 -45.99 -5.97 -27.52
C LEU A 395 -44.73 -5.82 -26.70
N ASP A 396 -43.65 -6.48 -27.13
CA ASP A 396 -42.36 -6.16 -26.54
C ASP A 396 -42.09 -4.70 -26.77
N VAL A 397 -41.80 -4.02 -25.70
CA VAL A 397 -41.31 -2.67 -25.79
C VAL A 397 -40.12 -2.52 -24.86
N SER A 398 -39.40 -3.60 -24.55
CA SER A 398 -38.25 -3.70 -23.64
C SER A 398 -37.09 -2.82 -24.10
N ASP A 399 -36.93 -2.72 -25.42
CA ASP A 399 -36.05 -1.76 -26.10
C ASP A 399 -36.38 -0.30 -25.76
N PHE A 400 -37.58 -0.05 -25.23
CA PHE A 400 -38.17 1.27 -25.04
C PHE A 400 -38.59 1.58 -23.57
N THR A 401 -39.10 0.60 -22.82
CA THR A 401 -39.71 0.74 -21.48
C THR A 401 -38.80 0.36 -20.33
N ASN A 402 -37.58 -0.08 -20.64
CA ASN A 402 -36.45 0.12 -19.73
C ASN A 402 -36.15 1.62 -19.62
N LEU A 403 -37.11 2.37 -19.07
CA LEU A 403 -36.86 3.49 -18.20
C LEU A 403 -36.04 2.97 -17.04
N SER A 404 -34.74 2.93 -17.24
CA SER A 404 -33.84 2.66 -16.13
C SER A 404 -34.05 3.80 -15.13
N THR A 405 -34.82 3.52 -14.06
CA THR A 405 -34.46 4.05 -12.74
C THR A 405 -32.98 3.88 -12.69
N SER A 406 -32.28 4.96 -12.37
CA SER A 406 -30.85 4.89 -12.40
C SER A 406 -30.41 3.74 -11.51
N THR A 407 -29.87 2.68 -12.09
CA THR A 407 -29.31 1.61 -11.26
C THR A 407 -27.95 2.14 -10.91
N VAL A 408 -27.77 2.43 -9.63
CA VAL A 408 -26.50 2.96 -9.16
C VAL A 408 -25.67 1.78 -8.71
N THR A 409 -24.62 1.51 -9.46
CA THR A 409 -23.56 0.62 -9.03
C THR A 409 -22.43 1.45 -8.44
N LEU A 410 -21.76 0.85 -7.46
CA LEU A 410 -20.57 1.39 -6.85
C LEU A 410 -19.41 0.44 -7.18
N ALA A 411 -18.29 1.02 -7.58
CA ALA A 411 -17.03 0.33 -7.70
C ALA A 411 -15.93 1.23 -7.14
N VAL A 412 -14.87 0.62 -6.63
CA VAL A 412 -13.65 1.32 -6.23
C VAL A 412 -12.53 0.88 -7.17
N SER A 413 -11.78 1.83 -7.69
CA SER A 413 -10.58 1.54 -8.46
C SER A 413 -9.52 2.61 -8.18
N PRO A 414 -8.26 2.21 -7.88
CA PRO A 414 -7.83 0.82 -7.64
C PRO A 414 -8.48 0.20 -6.39
N SER A 415 -8.45 -1.12 -6.23
CA SER A 415 -9.03 -1.82 -5.05
C SER A 415 -8.22 -1.62 -3.76
N SER A 416 -6.98 -1.17 -3.90
CA SER A 416 -6.09 -0.83 -2.81
C SER A 416 -5.12 0.25 -3.24
N VAL A 417 -4.74 1.12 -2.32
CA VAL A 417 -3.69 2.14 -2.48
C VAL A 417 -2.76 2.09 -1.29
N THR A 418 -1.55 2.60 -1.44
CA THR A 418 -0.67 2.85 -0.30
C THR A 418 -1.04 4.15 0.38
N GLU A 419 -0.85 4.24 1.68
CA GLU A 419 -1.14 5.41 2.51
C GLU A 419 -0.35 6.65 2.05
N ASP A 420 0.96 6.50 1.78
CA ASP A 420 1.82 7.58 1.27
C ASP A 420 1.81 7.70 -0.27
N GLY A 421 0.91 6.96 -0.93
CA GLY A 421 0.78 6.95 -2.37
C GLY A 421 0.27 8.28 -2.94
N THR A 422 0.59 8.55 -4.21
CA THR A 422 -0.04 9.67 -4.95
C THR A 422 -1.39 9.28 -5.58
N THR A 423 -1.79 8.03 -5.41
CA THR A 423 -3.02 7.46 -5.96
C THR A 423 -4.05 7.26 -4.86
N ASN A 424 -5.27 7.72 -5.12
CA ASN A 424 -6.35 7.70 -4.14
C ASN A 424 -7.32 6.56 -4.45
N LEU A 425 -8.05 6.09 -3.44
CA LEU A 425 -9.19 5.21 -3.68
C LEU A 425 -10.31 6.05 -4.31
N VAL A 426 -10.62 5.78 -5.58
CA VAL A 426 -11.71 6.48 -6.29
C VAL A 426 -12.95 5.59 -6.30
N TYR A 427 -13.90 5.94 -5.45
CA TYR A 427 -15.22 5.35 -5.45
C TYR A 427 -16.03 5.98 -6.57
N THR A 428 -16.26 5.22 -7.63
CA THR A 428 -17.03 5.64 -8.80
C THR A 428 -18.44 5.09 -8.69
N PHE A 429 -19.38 5.99 -8.52
CA PHE A 429 -20.80 5.72 -8.61
C PHE A 429 -21.19 5.83 -10.08
N THR A 430 -21.72 4.76 -10.64
CA THR A 430 -22.17 4.71 -12.03
C THR A 430 -23.67 4.57 -12.03
N ARG A 431 -24.38 5.49 -12.68
CA ARG A 431 -25.80 5.35 -12.95
C ARG A 431 -26.04 4.92 -14.38
N SER A 432 -26.77 3.84 -14.58
CA SER A 432 -27.43 3.57 -15.86
C SER A 432 -28.73 4.37 -15.96
N GLY A 433 -29.35 4.45 -17.15
CA GLY A 433 -30.66 5.07 -17.31
C GLY A 433 -30.71 6.58 -17.41
N VAL A 434 -31.70 7.19 -16.76
CA VAL A 434 -32.01 8.62 -16.94
C VAL A 434 -30.90 9.50 -16.37
N THR A 435 -30.20 10.22 -17.24
CA THR A 435 -29.17 11.18 -16.82
C THR A 435 -29.63 12.63 -16.83
N THR A 436 -30.77 12.95 -17.45
CA THR A 436 -31.19 14.34 -17.75
C THR A 436 -31.37 15.23 -16.52
N ASN A 437 -31.68 14.66 -15.36
CA ASN A 437 -31.80 15.38 -14.08
C ASN A 437 -30.62 15.06 -13.14
N PRO A 438 -30.27 15.98 -12.23
CA PRO A 438 -29.33 15.65 -11.15
C PRO A 438 -29.94 14.59 -10.22
N LEU A 439 -29.09 13.79 -9.59
CA LEU A 439 -29.49 12.71 -8.68
C LEU A 439 -28.56 12.66 -7.48
N THR A 440 -29.10 12.73 -6.27
CA THR A 440 -28.32 12.56 -5.03
C THR A 440 -28.46 11.13 -4.51
N VAL A 441 -27.33 10.48 -4.26
CA VAL A 441 -27.23 9.10 -3.76
C VAL A 441 -26.58 9.11 -2.39
N ASN A 442 -27.22 8.46 -1.42
CA ASN A 442 -26.71 8.34 -0.06
C ASN A 442 -25.91 7.05 0.12
N TYR A 443 -24.91 7.08 0.99
CA TYR A 443 -24.12 5.91 1.37
C TYR A 443 -23.68 6.01 2.83
N THR A 444 -23.39 4.86 3.43
CA THR A 444 -22.77 4.78 4.76
C THR A 444 -21.28 4.47 4.62
N VAL A 445 -20.48 5.07 5.49
CA VAL A 445 -19.03 4.83 5.60
C VAL A 445 -18.78 3.87 6.76
N GLY A 446 -18.09 2.76 6.49
CA GLY A 446 -17.59 1.81 7.49
C GLY A 446 -16.19 1.33 7.13
N GLY A 447 -15.77 0.20 7.69
CA GLY A 447 -14.40 -0.32 7.56
C GLY A 447 -13.62 -0.19 8.88
N THR A 448 -12.30 -0.40 8.82
CA THR A 448 -11.41 -0.23 9.98
C THR A 448 -10.78 1.15 10.04
N ALA A 449 -10.59 1.81 8.88
CA ALA A 449 -10.07 3.17 8.79
C ALA A 449 -11.12 4.22 9.22
N THR A 450 -10.67 5.22 9.95
CA THR A 450 -11.43 6.30 10.59
C THR A 450 -11.50 7.56 9.71
N ASN A 451 -12.72 7.95 9.32
CA ASN A 451 -12.98 9.14 8.52
C ASN A 451 -12.47 10.43 9.21
N GLY A 452 -11.56 11.14 8.55
CA GLY A 452 -10.94 12.38 9.04
C GLY A 452 -9.70 12.19 9.90
N THR A 453 -9.26 10.95 10.15
CA THR A 453 -7.96 10.62 10.77
C THR A 453 -7.08 9.94 9.72
N ASP A 454 -7.47 8.74 9.28
CA ASP A 454 -6.66 7.89 8.40
C ASP A 454 -6.84 8.26 6.90
N TYR A 455 -7.86 9.07 6.60
CA TYR A 455 -8.06 9.71 5.29
C TYR A 455 -8.83 11.02 5.43
N THR A 456 -8.71 11.90 4.43
CA THR A 456 -9.42 13.18 4.38
C THR A 456 -10.94 13.00 4.52
N SER A 457 -11.60 13.92 5.22
CA SER A 457 -13.00 13.71 5.55
C SER A 457 -13.92 13.74 4.32
N ILE A 458 -14.68 12.66 4.14
CA ILE A 458 -15.64 12.49 3.03
C ILE A 458 -17.09 12.68 3.51
N PRO A 459 -18.01 13.12 2.62
CA PRO A 459 -19.44 13.23 2.95
C PRO A 459 -20.12 11.86 3.07
N THR A 460 -21.44 11.85 3.32
CA THR A 460 -22.29 10.64 3.35
C THR A 460 -23.24 10.54 2.15
N SER A 461 -23.04 11.38 1.14
CA SER A 461 -23.84 11.42 -0.08
C SER A 461 -23.02 11.96 -1.25
N VAL A 462 -23.38 11.59 -2.48
CA VAL A 462 -22.80 12.10 -3.73
C VAL A 462 -23.91 12.56 -4.68
N THR A 463 -23.66 13.60 -5.46
CA THR A 463 -24.63 14.13 -6.44
C THR A 463 -24.11 13.95 -7.86
N PHE A 464 -24.88 13.26 -8.70
CA PHE A 464 -24.73 13.27 -10.14
C PHE A 464 -25.26 14.60 -10.69
N ALA A 465 -24.46 15.32 -11.46
CA ALA A 465 -24.96 16.47 -12.22
C ALA A 465 -25.93 16.01 -13.34
N ALA A 466 -26.82 16.90 -13.75
CA ALA A 466 -27.63 16.69 -14.96
C ALA A 466 -26.72 16.30 -16.14
N ASN A 467 -27.16 15.32 -16.91
CA ASN A 467 -26.48 14.67 -18.03
C ASN A 467 -25.18 13.91 -17.69
N SER A 468 -24.77 13.78 -16.41
CA SER A 468 -23.60 12.97 -16.04
C SER A 468 -24.00 11.53 -15.68
N ALA A 469 -23.33 10.52 -16.25
CA ALA A 469 -23.56 9.10 -15.91
C ALA A 469 -22.73 8.63 -14.72
N THR A 470 -21.77 9.43 -14.26
CA THR A 470 -20.87 9.07 -13.15
C THR A 470 -20.76 10.20 -12.14
N ALA A 471 -20.47 9.83 -10.91
CA ALA A 471 -20.04 10.73 -9.84
C ALA A 471 -18.98 10.01 -8.99
N THR A 472 -18.07 10.76 -8.39
CA THR A 472 -16.96 10.17 -7.64
C THR A 472 -16.89 10.69 -6.22
N VAL A 473 -16.42 9.83 -5.32
CA VAL A 473 -15.92 10.18 -3.99
C VAL A 473 -14.46 9.76 -3.96
N ILE A 474 -13.59 10.69 -3.65
CA ILE A 474 -12.16 10.45 -3.55
C ILE A 474 -11.86 10.24 -2.07
N VAL A 475 -11.29 9.09 -1.75
CA VAL A 475 -10.71 8.79 -0.44
C VAL A 475 -9.21 8.96 -0.60
N ASP A 476 -8.71 10.05 -0.03
CA ASP A 476 -7.29 10.45 -0.02
C ASP A 476 -6.71 10.05 1.33
N PRO A 477 -5.90 8.97 1.42
CA PRO A 477 -5.27 8.54 2.67
C PRO A 477 -4.42 9.65 3.27
N THR A 478 -4.35 9.69 4.60
CA THR A 478 -3.48 10.63 5.31
C THR A 478 -2.11 10.02 5.43
N ALA A 479 -1.15 10.48 4.63
CA ALA A 479 0.24 10.04 4.73
C ALA A 479 0.83 10.27 6.13
N ASP A 480 1.40 9.25 6.74
CA ASP A 480 2.18 9.38 7.98
C ASP A 480 3.46 8.50 8.01
N THR A 481 3.94 8.09 9.18
CA THR A 481 5.15 7.26 9.32
C THR A 481 4.97 6.13 10.35
N THR A 482 3.72 5.88 10.72
CA THR A 482 3.30 4.99 11.78
C THR A 482 3.02 3.63 11.18
N VAL A 483 3.91 2.68 11.45
CA VAL A 483 3.67 1.30 11.02
C VAL A 483 2.45 0.71 11.73
N GLU A 484 1.39 0.51 10.97
CA GLU A 484 0.14 -0.08 11.41
C GLU A 484 -0.29 -1.28 10.53
N SER A 485 -1.53 -1.75 10.70
CA SER A 485 -2.07 -2.84 9.88
C SER A 485 -2.83 -2.26 8.71
N ASP A 486 -2.85 -2.95 7.57
CA ASP A 486 -3.70 -2.55 6.44
C ASP A 486 -5.14 -2.30 6.89
N GLU A 487 -5.67 -1.15 6.50
CA GLU A 487 -6.99 -0.71 6.90
C GLU A 487 -7.97 -0.72 5.73
N THR A 488 -9.25 -0.82 6.04
CA THR A 488 -10.32 -0.87 5.04
C THR A 488 -11.21 0.34 5.14
N VAL A 489 -11.60 0.89 3.99
CA VAL A 489 -12.72 1.82 3.85
C VAL A 489 -13.81 1.07 3.11
N ALA A 490 -15.01 1.00 3.69
CA ALA A 490 -16.13 0.26 3.12
C ALA A 490 -17.32 1.19 2.91
N LEU A 491 -17.63 1.49 1.65
CA LEU A 491 -18.81 2.29 1.29
C LEU A 491 -19.98 1.37 0.92
N THR A 492 -21.11 1.56 1.59
CA THR A 492 -22.35 0.82 1.31
C THR A 492 -23.41 1.79 0.79
N LEU A 493 -23.94 1.52 -0.40
CA LEU A 493 -25.05 2.29 -0.96
C LEU A 493 -26.28 2.16 -0.05
N ALA A 494 -26.86 3.29 0.33
CA ALA A 494 -28.10 3.33 1.10
C ALA A 494 -29.30 3.40 0.14
N THR A 495 -30.44 2.87 0.60
CA THR A 495 -31.72 3.06 -0.12
C THR A 495 -32.10 4.54 -0.17
N GLY A 496 -32.70 4.96 -1.28
CA GLY A 496 -33.06 6.36 -1.53
C GLY A 496 -34.11 6.48 -2.63
N THR A 497 -34.55 7.71 -2.89
CA THR A 497 -35.56 8.02 -3.91
C THR A 497 -34.89 8.26 -5.28
N GLY A 498 -35.46 7.71 -6.36
CA GLY A 498 -35.02 8.02 -7.74
C GLY A 498 -33.93 7.12 -8.32
N TYR A 499 -33.49 6.09 -7.58
CA TYR A 499 -32.54 5.07 -8.05
C TYR A 499 -32.80 3.73 -7.39
N THR A 500 -32.28 2.67 -8.00
CA THR A 500 -32.18 1.34 -7.37
C THR A 500 -30.72 1.07 -7.03
N VAL A 501 -30.49 0.38 -5.90
CA VAL A 501 -29.15 -0.03 -5.47
C VAL A 501 -28.72 -1.22 -6.30
N GLY A 502 -27.80 -1.01 -7.24
CA GLY A 502 -27.22 -2.08 -8.07
C GLY A 502 -26.12 -2.87 -7.36
N THR A 503 -25.33 -2.20 -6.51
CA THR A 503 -24.32 -2.85 -5.66
C THR A 503 -24.83 -2.92 -4.22
N THR A 504 -25.30 -4.10 -3.80
CA THR A 504 -25.95 -4.31 -2.49
C THR A 504 -25.00 -4.64 -1.35
N THR A 505 -23.77 -5.03 -1.67
CA THR A 505 -22.70 -5.32 -0.69
C THR A 505 -21.79 -4.11 -0.55
N ALA A 506 -21.16 -3.97 0.62
CA ALA A 506 -20.15 -2.94 0.84
C ALA A 506 -19.03 -3.07 -0.20
N VAL A 507 -18.71 -1.96 -0.87
CA VAL A 507 -17.54 -1.87 -1.75
C VAL A 507 -16.38 -1.45 -0.88
N THR A 508 -15.37 -2.31 -0.82
CA THR A 508 -14.24 -2.13 0.09
C THR A 508 -12.99 -1.80 -0.70
N GLY A 509 -12.39 -0.65 -0.39
CA GLY A 509 -11.04 -0.30 -0.77
C GLY A 509 -10.12 -0.50 0.44
N THR A 510 -8.87 -0.90 0.19
CA THR A 510 -7.87 -1.10 1.25
C THR A 510 -6.83 0.01 1.19
N ILE A 511 -6.59 0.66 2.33
CA ILE A 511 -5.42 1.50 2.54
C ILE A 511 -4.33 0.55 3.05
N LEU A 512 -3.34 0.32 2.20
CA LEU A 512 -2.19 -0.51 2.51
C LEU A 512 -1.21 0.35 3.28
N ASN A 513 -0.84 -0.11 4.48
CA ASN A 513 0.27 0.47 5.20
C ASN A 513 1.53 0.18 4.37
N ASP A 514 2.13 1.21 3.78
CA ASP A 514 3.42 1.11 3.09
C ASP A 514 4.60 1.46 4.00
N ASP A 515 4.32 1.83 5.24
CA ASP A 515 5.33 2.01 6.26
C ASP A 515 5.98 0.69 6.65
N LEU A 516 7.29 0.66 6.54
CA LEU A 516 8.09 -0.49 6.93
C LEU A 516 8.61 -0.33 8.36
N PRO A 517 8.67 -1.43 9.15
CA PRO A 517 9.32 -1.40 10.46
C PRO A 517 10.72 -0.82 10.36
N SER A 518 11.05 0.14 11.22
CA SER A 518 12.37 0.75 11.26
C SER A 518 13.28 -0.10 12.15
N ILE A 519 14.48 -0.40 11.64
CA ILE A 519 15.50 -1.15 12.38
C ILE A 519 16.59 -0.19 12.79
N THR A 520 16.90 -0.17 14.09
CA THR A 520 18.08 0.50 14.63
C THR A 520 19.07 -0.54 15.15
N LEU A 521 20.33 -0.16 15.21
CA LEU A 521 21.42 -1.02 15.63
C LEU A 521 22.25 -0.32 16.71
N ALA A 522 22.43 -1.00 17.82
CA ALA A 522 23.33 -0.58 18.88
C ALA A 522 24.22 -1.75 19.30
N VAL A 523 25.39 -1.43 19.85
CA VAL A 523 26.28 -2.41 20.48
C VAL A 523 26.45 -2.06 21.94
N SER A 524 26.36 -3.07 22.81
CA SER A 524 26.67 -2.91 24.23
C SER A 524 27.28 -4.21 24.78
N PRO A 525 28.42 -4.15 25.48
CA PRO A 525 29.27 -2.97 25.70
C PRO A 525 29.90 -2.45 24.39
N SER A 526 30.43 -1.20 24.39
CA SER A 526 31.07 -0.60 23.21
C SER A 526 32.50 -1.09 22.96
N SER A 527 33.11 -1.74 23.96
CA SER A 527 34.44 -2.32 23.86
C SER A 527 34.58 -3.53 24.78
N VAL A 528 35.34 -4.52 24.35
CA VAL A 528 35.72 -5.71 25.12
C VAL A 528 37.22 -5.99 24.90
N THR A 529 37.86 -6.66 25.84
CA THR A 529 39.23 -7.17 25.67
C THR A 529 39.19 -8.46 24.85
N GLU A 530 40.24 -8.71 24.08
CA GLU A 530 40.41 -9.92 23.28
C GLU A 530 40.35 -11.19 24.15
N ASP A 531 41.05 -11.20 25.29
CA ASP A 531 41.01 -12.32 26.26
C ASP A 531 39.88 -12.20 27.31
N GLY A 532 38.93 -11.29 27.09
CA GLY A 532 37.82 -11.03 28.00
C GLY A 532 36.74 -12.12 27.98
N THR A 533 35.98 -12.25 29.07
CA THR A 533 34.78 -13.11 29.09
C THR A 533 33.52 -12.42 28.54
N ALA A 534 33.65 -11.16 28.10
CA ALA A 534 32.53 -10.33 27.67
C ALA A 534 32.51 -10.23 26.15
N ASN A 535 31.32 -10.36 25.56
CA ASN A 535 31.14 -10.33 24.12
C ASN A 535 30.55 -8.99 23.69
N LEU A 536 30.82 -8.58 22.46
CA LEU A 536 30.09 -7.46 21.85
C LEU A 536 28.71 -7.96 21.44
N VAL A 537 27.66 -7.39 22.04
CA VAL A 537 26.27 -7.74 21.71
C VAL A 537 25.65 -6.66 20.84
N TYR A 538 25.49 -6.97 19.56
CA TYR A 538 24.82 -6.12 18.60
C TYR A 538 23.32 -6.38 18.67
N THR A 539 22.58 -5.41 19.19
CA THR A 539 21.13 -5.49 19.35
C THR A 539 20.46 -4.72 18.23
N PHE A 540 19.72 -5.45 17.41
CA PHE A 540 18.83 -4.92 16.39
C PHE A 540 17.48 -4.69 17.04
N THR A 541 16.95 -3.47 16.94
CA THR A 541 15.65 -3.09 17.52
C THR A 541 14.68 -2.74 16.40
N ARG A 542 13.51 -3.38 16.40
CA ARG A 542 12.42 -3.19 15.44
C ARG A 542 11.30 -2.35 16.06
N SER A 543 10.92 -1.24 15.41
CA SER A 543 9.68 -0.51 15.68
C SER A 543 8.52 -1.02 14.81
N GLY A 544 7.28 -0.74 15.20
CA GLY A 544 6.09 -1.11 14.42
C GLY A 544 5.58 -2.54 14.67
N VAL A 545 4.98 -3.14 13.64
CA VAL A 545 4.32 -4.46 13.69
C VAL A 545 5.32 -5.59 13.98
N THR A 546 5.02 -6.39 15.00
CA THR A 546 5.88 -7.51 15.43
C THR A 546 5.34 -8.90 15.07
N THR A 547 4.15 -8.99 14.49
CA THR A 547 3.38 -10.24 14.32
C THR A 547 4.11 -11.30 13.49
N ASN A 548 4.81 -10.91 12.42
CA ASN A 548 5.58 -11.80 11.56
C ASN A 548 7.07 -11.79 11.90
N ALA A 549 7.74 -12.93 11.61
CA ALA A 549 9.20 -13.00 11.64
C ALA A 549 9.79 -12.10 10.54
N LEU A 550 10.96 -11.51 10.80
CA LEU A 550 11.63 -10.61 9.86
C LEU A 550 13.13 -10.88 9.84
N THR A 551 13.68 -11.11 8.65
CA THR A 551 15.12 -11.29 8.45
C THR A 551 15.73 -9.97 7.98
N VAL A 552 16.69 -9.47 8.74
CA VAL A 552 17.40 -8.20 8.50
C VAL A 552 18.83 -8.49 8.06
N ASN A 553 19.27 -7.79 7.02
CA ASN A 553 20.62 -7.88 6.48
C ASN A 553 21.53 -6.86 7.16
N TYR A 554 22.79 -7.22 7.35
CA TYR A 554 23.83 -6.29 7.78
C TYR A 554 25.13 -6.58 7.03
N THR A 555 26.00 -5.57 6.92
CA THR A 555 27.38 -5.78 6.45
C THR A 555 28.32 -5.81 7.63
N LEU A 556 29.35 -6.64 7.53
CA LEU A 556 30.52 -6.56 8.40
C LEU A 556 31.53 -5.58 7.82
N GLY A 557 32.12 -4.78 8.69
CA GLY A 557 33.28 -3.95 8.44
C GLY A 557 34.07 -3.78 9.74
N GLY A 558 34.86 -2.71 9.81
CA GLY A 558 35.85 -2.53 10.86
C GLY A 558 37.20 -3.09 10.43
N THR A 559 38.14 -3.18 11.37
CA THR A 559 39.51 -3.62 11.10
C THR A 559 39.73 -5.10 11.43
N ALA A 560 38.90 -5.67 12.31
CA ALA A 560 38.98 -7.08 12.71
C ALA A 560 38.45 -8.03 11.62
N THR A 561 39.12 -9.17 11.48
CA THR A 561 38.91 -10.25 10.50
C THR A 561 38.12 -11.41 11.11
N LEU A 562 36.95 -11.71 10.53
CA LEU A 562 36.11 -12.84 10.97
C LEU A 562 36.83 -14.20 10.84
N ASN A 563 36.81 -14.99 11.90
CA ASN A 563 37.50 -16.27 12.12
C ASN A 563 39.03 -16.18 12.31
N THR A 564 39.60 -14.98 12.32
CA THR A 564 40.93 -14.74 12.89
C THR A 564 40.74 -14.10 14.25
N ASP A 565 40.18 -12.89 14.29
CA ASP A 565 40.17 -12.02 15.47
C ASP A 565 38.85 -12.14 16.28
N TYR A 566 37.80 -12.70 15.66
CA TYR A 566 36.53 -13.01 16.34
C TYR A 566 35.68 -14.08 15.64
N THR A 567 34.75 -14.68 16.37
CA THR A 567 33.63 -15.47 15.84
C THR A 567 32.28 -14.76 16.09
N ARG A 568 31.21 -15.20 15.42
CA ARG A 568 29.87 -14.66 15.66
C ARG A 568 28.79 -15.73 15.67
N THR A 569 27.63 -15.40 16.25
CA THR A 569 26.42 -16.21 16.09
C THR A 569 25.90 -16.21 14.65
N GLY A 570 25.75 -17.39 14.07
CA GLY A 570 25.24 -17.60 12.71
C GLY A 570 26.31 -17.54 11.62
N THR A 571 26.01 -18.13 10.46
CA THR A 571 26.97 -18.25 9.34
C THR A 571 26.69 -17.27 8.19
N THR A 572 25.56 -16.56 8.23
CA THR A 572 25.12 -15.60 7.21
C THR A 572 25.12 -14.17 7.75
N ASN A 573 25.25 -13.18 6.86
CA ASN A 573 25.18 -11.75 7.18
C ASN A 573 23.72 -11.29 7.41
N THR A 574 22.96 -12.06 8.19
CA THR A 574 21.54 -11.86 8.46
C THR A 574 21.20 -12.14 9.91
N VAL A 575 20.17 -11.47 10.44
CA VAL A 575 19.59 -11.74 11.77
C VAL A 575 18.07 -11.84 11.65
N THR A 576 17.45 -12.78 12.36
CA THR A 576 16.00 -13.01 12.28
C THR A 576 15.31 -12.62 13.58
N PHE A 577 14.38 -11.67 13.49
CA PHE A 577 13.38 -11.43 14.53
C PHE A 577 12.37 -12.57 14.50
N ALA A 578 12.16 -13.24 15.63
CA ALA A 578 11.04 -14.17 15.78
C ALA A 578 9.70 -13.42 15.75
N ALA A 579 8.63 -14.11 15.34
CA ALA A 579 7.27 -13.59 15.45
C ALA A 579 6.99 -13.16 16.91
N GLY A 580 6.50 -11.93 17.08
CA GLY A 580 6.26 -11.28 18.38
C GLY A 580 7.47 -10.60 19.03
N SER A 581 8.69 -10.72 18.48
CA SER A 581 9.89 -10.11 19.08
C SER A 581 10.19 -8.71 18.52
N SER A 582 10.49 -7.74 19.39
CA SER A 582 10.97 -6.41 19.01
C SER A 582 12.49 -6.30 18.94
N THR A 583 13.23 -7.35 19.34
CA THR A 583 14.70 -7.36 19.33
C THR A 583 15.25 -8.66 18.75
N ALA A 584 16.41 -8.57 18.10
CA ALA A 584 17.23 -9.72 17.72
C ALA A 584 18.72 -9.36 17.88
N THR A 585 19.57 -10.35 18.14
CA THR A 585 20.97 -10.10 18.51
C THR A 585 21.96 -10.86 17.64
N VAL A 586 23.09 -10.22 17.34
CA VAL A 586 24.31 -10.88 16.85
C VAL A 586 25.36 -10.75 17.95
N ILE A 587 25.87 -11.88 18.42
CA ILE A 587 26.93 -11.93 19.43
C ILE A 587 28.25 -12.08 18.68
N VAL A 588 29.20 -11.19 18.97
CA VAL A 588 30.58 -11.21 18.48
C VAL A 588 31.48 -11.57 19.66
N ASP A 589 32.22 -12.67 19.50
CA ASP A 589 33.07 -13.29 20.51
C ASP A 589 34.53 -13.19 20.05
N PRO A 590 35.37 -12.32 20.66
CA PRO A 590 36.77 -12.17 20.30
C PRO A 590 37.55 -13.50 20.38
N THR A 591 38.54 -13.68 19.52
CA THR A 591 39.45 -14.82 19.57
C THR A 591 40.66 -14.42 20.41
N ALA A 592 40.88 -15.08 21.55
CA ALA A 592 42.06 -14.88 22.38
C ALA A 592 43.36 -15.35 21.67
N ASP A 593 44.36 -14.49 21.53
CA ASP A 593 45.72 -14.88 21.16
C ASP A 593 46.87 -14.22 21.96
N THR A 594 48.04 -14.03 21.37
CA THR A 594 49.25 -13.44 22.02
C THR A 594 49.99 -12.45 21.11
N THR A 595 49.36 -12.08 19.99
CA THR A 595 49.91 -11.25 18.92
C THR A 595 49.62 -9.80 19.22
N VAL A 596 50.69 -9.03 19.47
CA VAL A 596 50.53 -7.60 19.72
C VAL A 596 50.08 -6.89 18.45
N GLU A 597 48.83 -6.47 18.48
CA GLU A 597 48.22 -5.71 17.41
C GLU A 597 47.62 -4.39 17.89
N SER A 598 47.01 -3.66 16.96
CA SER A 598 46.29 -2.44 17.32
C SER A 598 44.90 -2.81 17.78
N ASN A 599 44.28 -2.00 18.65
CA ASN A 599 42.84 -2.16 18.93
C ASN A 599 42.06 -2.21 17.62
N GLU A 600 41.26 -3.25 17.49
CA GLU A 600 40.50 -3.51 16.30
C GLU A 600 39.04 -3.15 16.49
N THR A 601 38.33 -2.99 15.39
CA THR A 601 36.91 -2.67 15.40
C THR A 601 36.12 -3.71 14.65
N VAL A 602 34.95 -4.04 15.18
CA VAL A 602 33.90 -4.77 14.46
C VAL A 602 32.78 -3.78 14.22
N ALA A 603 32.55 -3.43 12.97
CA ALA A 603 31.45 -2.55 12.58
C ALA A 603 30.36 -3.39 11.95
N LEU A 604 29.16 -3.35 12.52
CA LEU A 604 27.96 -3.81 11.84
C LEU A 604 27.22 -2.57 11.34
N THR A 605 26.89 -2.59 10.06
CA THR A 605 26.04 -1.57 9.43
C THR A 605 24.81 -2.27 8.89
N LEU A 606 23.63 -1.77 9.25
CA LEU A 606 22.37 -2.23 8.67
C LEU A 606 22.42 -2.04 7.16
N ALA A 607 22.20 -3.13 6.43
CA ALA A 607 22.10 -3.10 4.98
C ALA A 607 20.65 -2.95 4.57
N THR A 608 20.40 -2.41 3.38
CA THR A 608 19.06 -2.39 2.81
C THR A 608 18.57 -3.83 2.58
N GLY A 609 17.28 -4.04 2.74
CA GLY A 609 16.65 -5.33 2.57
C GLY A 609 15.16 -5.16 2.31
N THR A 610 14.47 -6.27 2.08
CA THR A 610 13.02 -6.29 1.87
C THR A 610 12.31 -6.35 3.22
N GLY A 611 11.29 -5.50 3.41
CA GLY A 611 10.40 -5.57 4.58
C GLY A 611 10.82 -4.76 5.81
N TYR A 612 11.81 -3.85 5.69
CA TYR A 612 12.19 -2.90 6.76
C TYR A 612 12.83 -1.63 6.20
N THR A 613 12.81 -0.55 6.98
CA THR A 613 13.64 0.64 6.75
C THR A 613 14.86 0.65 7.69
N VAL A 614 15.94 1.28 7.24
CA VAL A 614 17.15 1.46 8.05
C VAL A 614 17.00 2.74 8.89
N GLY A 615 16.77 2.58 10.19
CA GLY A 615 16.63 3.66 11.16
C GLY A 615 17.97 4.17 11.69
N THR A 616 17.96 5.27 12.43
CA THR A 616 19.16 5.85 13.07
C THR A 616 19.16 5.58 14.58
N PRO A 617 20.26 5.09 15.17
CA PRO A 617 21.54 4.73 14.53
C PRO A 617 21.46 3.45 13.67
N ASN A 618 22.11 3.47 12.51
CA ASN A 618 22.16 2.35 11.55
C ASN A 618 23.47 1.57 11.54
N ALA A 619 24.45 2.04 12.29
CA ALA A 619 25.74 1.41 12.42
C ALA A 619 26.13 1.41 13.89
N ALA A 620 26.74 0.31 14.31
CA ALA A 620 27.35 0.19 15.61
C ALA A 620 28.76 -0.34 15.42
N THR A 621 29.71 0.27 16.12
CA THR A 621 31.11 -0.14 16.12
C THR A 621 31.47 -0.55 17.53
N GLY A 622 31.80 -1.83 17.69
CA GLY A 622 32.41 -2.35 18.90
C GLY A 622 33.93 -2.41 18.71
N THR A 623 34.68 -2.17 19.78
CA THR A 623 36.14 -2.26 19.77
C THR A 623 36.57 -3.54 20.48
N ILE A 624 37.41 -4.33 19.81
CA ILE A 624 38.21 -5.38 20.43
C ILE A 624 39.52 -4.69 20.83
N THR A 625 39.73 -4.51 22.13
CA THR A 625 40.97 -3.92 22.61
C THR A 625 42.00 -5.02 22.77
N ASN A 626 43.10 -4.89 22.02
CA ASN A 626 44.26 -5.74 22.18
C ASN A 626 44.82 -5.54 23.60
N ASP A 627 44.86 -6.61 24.38
CA ASP A 627 45.51 -6.64 25.69
C ASP A 627 46.91 -7.26 25.66
N ASP A 628 47.40 -7.64 24.48
CA ASP A 628 48.78 -8.05 24.27
C ASP A 628 49.75 -6.87 24.26
N VAL A 629 50.89 -7.08 24.89
CA VAL A 629 51.94 -6.08 25.04
C VAL A 629 53.21 -6.49 24.32
N THR A 630 53.77 -5.59 23.51
CA THR A 630 55.11 -5.81 22.94
C THR A 630 56.11 -5.79 24.08
N LEU A 631 56.66 -6.96 24.39
CA LEU A 631 57.67 -7.05 25.40
C LEU A 631 58.93 -6.31 24.91
N PRO A 632 59.50 -5.41 25.74
CA PRO A 632 60.79 -4.78 25.43
C PRO A 632 61.82 -5.88 25.15
N SER A 633 62.59 -5.74 24.06
CA SER A 633 63.66 -6.69 23.76
C SER A 633 64.93 -6.26 24.47
N ILE A 634 65.57 -7.20 25.16
CA ILE A 634 66.85 -6.98 25.82
C ILE A 634 67.94 -7.60 24.98
N THR A 635 68.86 -6.76 24.53
CA THR A 635 70.14 -7.22 24.00
C THR A 635 71.22 -7.01 25.04
N LEU A 636 72.23 -7.85 24.96
CA LEU A 636 73.42 -7.79 25.78
C LEU A 636 74.60 -7.66 24.84
N SER A 637 75.42 -6.64 25.06
CA SER A 637 76.68 -6.45 24.35
C SER A 637 77.80 -6.26 25.34
N LEU A 638 78.99 -6.68 24.95
CA LEU A 638 80.20 -6.53 25.71
C LEU A 638 81.13 -5.54 24.99
N ASN A 639 81.69 -4.58 25.72
CA ASN A 639 82.60 -3.57 25.16
C ASN A 639 83.93 -4.17 24.70
N TYR A 640 84.48 -5.10 25.49
CA TYR A 640 85.72 -5.81 25.21
C TYR A 640 85.53 -7.30 25.47
N SER A 641 85.89 -8.15 24.52
CA SER A 641 85.89 -9.61 24.65
C SER A 641 87.06 -10.14 25.46
N GLY A 642 88.13 -9.36 25.63
CA GLY A 642 89.35 -9.76 26.30
C GLY A 642 89.99 -8.56 26.98
N ILE A 643 90.36 -8.68 28.25
CA ILE A 643 91.08 -7.63 28.97
C ILE A 643 92.14 -8.30 29.84
N SER A 644 93.38 -7.86 29.70
CA SER A 644 94.49 -8.19 30.58
C SER A 644 94.16 -7.86 32.03
N GLU A 645 94.40 -8.78 32.97
CA GLU A 645 94.07 -8.62 34.40
C GLU A 645 94.65 -7.34 35.05
N SER A 646 95.83 -6.90 34.58
CA SER A 646 96.50 -5.68 35.04
C SER A 646 96.05 -4.41 34.31
N SER A 647 95.14 -4.53 33.34
CA SER A 647 94.63 -3.40 32.58
C SER A 647 93.73 -2.49 33.43
N PRO A 648 93.80 -1.16 33.27
CA PRO A 648 92.84 -0.23 33.89
C PRO A 648 91.45 -0.28 33.23
N SER A 649 91.29 -1.00 32.13
CA SER A 649 90.02 -1.18 31.43
C SER A 649 89.14 -2.22 32.11
N ASN A 650 87.84 -2.15 31.87
CA ASN A 650 86.88 -3.07 32.45
C ASN A 650 85.89 -3.63 31.43
N PHE A 651 85.34 -4.80 31.76
CA PHE A 651 84.27 -5.41 31.00
C PHE A 651 82.97 -4.71 31.36
N VAL A 652 82.37 -4.04 30.38
CA VAL A 652 81.07 -3.40 30.49
C VAL A 652 80.08 -4.21 29.69
N TYR A 653 79.30 -5.01 30.40
CA TYR A 653 78.13 -5.69 29.86
C TYR A 653 76.99 -4.69 29.79
N THR A 654 76.75 -4.15 28.60
CA THR A 654 75.68 -3.21 28.35
C THR A 654 74.41 -3.96 27.97
N PHE A 655 73.42 -3.88 28.85
CA PHE A 655 72.06 -4.29 28.58
C PHE A 655 71.38 -3.14 27.86
N THR A 656 70.86 -3.40 26.66
CA THR A 656 70.09 -2.42 25.91
C THR A 656 68.66 -2.90 25.83
N ARG A 657 67.71 -2.06 26.24
CA ARG A 657 66.28 -2.34 26.06
C ARG A 657 65.73 -1.55 24.88
N THR A 658 64.93 -2.23 24.06
CA THR A 658 64.01 -1.59 23.13
C THR A 658 62.63 -1.45 23.76
N GLY A 659 61.72 -0.70 23.13
CA GLY A 659 60.34 -0.58 23.60
C GLY A 659 60.14 0.45 24.72
N VAL A 660 59.14 0.21 25.56
CA VAL A 660 58.64 1.18 26.55
C VAL A 660 59.67 1.45 27.65
N THR A 661 60.03 2.73 27.83
CA THR A 661 61.01 3.14 28.85
C THR A 661 60.38 3.79 30.08
N THR A 662 59.07 4.06 30.10
CA THR A 662 58.41 4.80 31.18
C THR A 662 58.39 4.08 32.52
N ASN A 663 58.45 2.74 32.52
CA ASN A 663 58.50 1.92 33.72
C ASN A 663 59.90 1.36 33.94
N ALA A 664 60.21 1.05 35.21
CA ALA A 664 61.39 0.26 35.52
C ALA A 664 61.21 -1.16 34.97
N LEU A 665 62.28 -1.76 34.44
CA LEU A 665 62.28 -3.14 33.94
C LEU A 665 63.40 -3.93 34.59
N THR A 666 63.05 -5.02 35.27
CA THR A 666 64.03 -5.94 35.87
C THR A 666 64.30 -7.08 34.91
N VAL A 667 65.55 -7.23 34.50
CA VAL A 667 66.01 -8.23 33.55
C VAL A 667 66.83 -9.27 34.27
N ASN A 668 66.49 -10.53 34.05
CA ASN A 668 67.26 -11.65 34.57
C ASN A 668 68.45 -11.96 33.67
N TYR A 669 69.57 -12.27 34.28
CA TYR A 669 70.75 -12.77 33.60
C TYR A 669 71.46 -13.80 34.48
N ASN A 670 72.29 -14.61 33.85
CA ASN A 670 73.16 -15.57 34.51
C ASN A 670 74.60 -15.16 34.27
N ILE A 671 75.43 -15.34 35.30
CA ILE A 671 76.88 -15.21 35.19
C ILE A 671 77.47 -16.60 35.38
N ALA A 672 78.15 -17.08 34.33
CA ALA A 672 78.93 -18.29 34.30
C ALA A 672 80.35 -17.95 33.82
N GLY A 673 81.14 -18.97 33.50
CA GLY A 673 82.52 -18.80 33.04
C GLY A 673 83.49 -19.67 33.85
N THR A 674 84.77 -19.55 33.53
CA THR A 674 85.84 -20.23 34.26
C THR A 674 86.44 -19.37 35.36
N ALA A 675 86.27 -18.05 35.29
CA ALA A 675 86.77 -17.12 36.30
C ALA A 675 86.02 -17.29 37.63
N SER A 676 86.79 -17.39 38.70
CA SER A 676 86.33 -17.44 40.07
C SER A 676 86.04 -16.03 40.63
N ALA A 677 85.63 -15.95 41.89
CA ALA A 677 85.28 -14.68 42.53
C ALA A 677 86.50 -13.86 43.00
N THR A 678 87.72 -14.40 42.86
CA THR A 678 88.95 -13.65 43.14
C THR A 678 89.46 -12.89 41.93
N ASP A 679 89.07 -13.30 40.73
CA ASP A 679 89.74 -12.91 39.48
C ASP A 679 89.09 -11.65 38.88
N TYR A 680 87.94 -11.24 39.43
CA TYR A 680 87.27 -10.00 39.08
C TYR A 680 86.39 -9.48 40.22
N THR A 681 86.12 -8.18 40.19
CA THR A 681 85.14 -7.51 41.05
C THR A 681 83.98 -6.94 40.23
N GLY A 682 82.94 -6.43 40.89
CA GLY A 682 81.77 -5.82 40.22
C GLY A 682 80.64 -6.78 39.85
N ALA A 683 80.85 -8.09 39.95
CA ALA A 683 79.81 -9.10 39.76
C ALA A 683 80.04 -10.35 40.62
N THR A 684 79.02 -11.23 40.72
CA THR A 684 79.15 -12.53 41.40
C THR A 684 78.59 -13.64 40.52
N PRO A 685 79.26 -14.80 40.38
CA PRO A 685 78.73 -15.93 39.63
C PRO A 685 77.35 -16.38 40.10
N GLY A 686 76.60 -17.01 39.20
CA GLY A 686 75.35 -17.71 39.51
C GLY A 686 74.18 -17.32 38.63
N ASN A 687 73.11 -18.09 38.78
CA ASN A 687 71.87 -17.92 38.05
C ASN A 687 70.91 -16.96 38.77
N GLY A 688 69.97 -16.40 38.03
CA GLY A 688 68.89 -15.57 38.59
C GLY A 688 69.36 -14.22 39.12
N LYS A 689 70.44 -13.68 38.55
CA LYS A 689 70.87 -12.30 38.80
C LYS A 689 69.90 -11.37 38.09
N THR A 690 69.76 -10.14 38.60
CA THR A 690 68.81 -9.17 38.07
C THR A 690 69.46 -7.81 37.88
N ILE A 691 69.18 -7.15 36.77
CA ILE A 691 69.55 -5.75 36.54
C ILE A 691 68.31 -4.93 36.23
N THR A 692 68.23 -3.72 36.77
CA THR A 692 67.06 -2.86 36.60
C THR A 692 67.38 -1.70 35.65
N PHE A 693 66.59 -1.56 34.60
CA PHE A 693 66.49 -0.33 33.83
C PHE A 693 65.61 0.65 34.61
N ASN A 694 66.14 1.83 34.92
CA ASN A 694 65.34 2.90 35.50
C ASN A 694 64.37 3.49 34.47
N PRO A 695 63.24 4.10 34.88
CA PRO A 695 62.40 4.89 33.99
C PRO A 695 63.20 5.85 33.12
N GLY A 696 62.95 5.85 31.81
CA GLY A 696 63.64 6.65 30.79
C GLY A 696 64.98 6.09 30.29
N SER A 697 65.62 5.14 30.99
CA SER A 697 66.93 4.61 30.58
C SER A 697 66.77 3.58 29.46
N THR A 698 67.52 3.68 28.36
CA THR A 698 67.55 2.67 27.28
C THR A 698 68.68 1.67 27.48
N THR A 699 69.67 2.02 28.31
CA THR A 699 70.81 1.18 28.64
C THR A 699 71.03 1.14 30.15
N THR A 700 71.49 0.00 30.63
CA THR A 700 72.07 -0.19 31.95
C THR A 700 73.24 -1.15 31.81
N SER A 701 74.21 -1.12 32.72
CA SER A 701 75.42 -1.91 32.54
C SER A 701 75.88 -2.55 33.83
N ILE A 702 76.54 -3.70 33.66
CA ILE A 702 77.37 -4.29 34.71
C ILE A 702 78.81 -4.03 34.30
N THR A 703 79.53 -3.39 35.20
CA THR A 703 80.97 -3.25 35.09
C THR A 703 81.61 -4.39 35.88
N ILE A 704 82.48 -5.14 35.22
CA ILE A 704 83.29 -6.18 35.80
C ILE A 704 84.75 -5.77 35.61
N ASP A 705 85.42 -5.54 36.72
CA ASP A 705 86.82 -5.13 36.73
C ASP A 705 87.68 -6.36 36.99
N PRO A 706 88.55 -6.78 36.04
CA PRO A 706 89.55 -7.81 36.31
C PRO A 706 90.40 -7.46 37.53
N THR A 707 90.78 -8.46 38.31
CA THR A 707 91.63 -8.28 39.50
C THR A 707 93.03 -8.69 39.13
N ALA A 708 93.93 -7.72 39.03
CA ALA A 708 95.34 -8.01 38.82
C ALA A 708 95.92 -8.81 39.99
N ASP A 709 96.65 -9.89 39.68
CA ASP A 709 97.52 -10.52 40.67
C ASP A 709 98.93 -10.83 40.15
N THR A 710 99.53 -11.94 40.55
CA THR A 710 100.88 -12.37 40.12
C THR A 710 100.93 -13.89 39.83
N VAL A 711 99.78 -14.54 39.74
CA VAL A 711 99.59 -15.98 39.64
C VAL A 711 99.43 -16.34 38.18
N VAL A 712 100.41 -17.09 37.66
CA VAL A 712 100.30 -17.64 36.31
C VAL A 712 99.17 -18.66 36.23
N GLU A 713 98.11 -18.30 35.51
CA GLU A 713 96.92 -19.10 35.30
C GLU A 713 96.44 -19.06 33.84
N PRO A 714 95.57 -19.99 33.39
CA PRO A 714 95.01 -19.90 32.05
C PRO A 714 94.07 -18.70 31.93
N ASN A 715 93.95 -18.11 30.74
CA ASN A 715 92.90 -17.14 30.46
C ASN A 715 91.54 -17.67 30.92
N GLU A 716 90.81 -16.83 31.61
CA GLU A 716 89.56 -17.18 32.23
C GLU A 716 88.40 -16.46 31.56
N THR A 717 87.21 -17.03 31.63
CA THR A 717 86.04 -16.46 30.99
C THR A 717 85.03 -15.99 32.01
N ILE A 718 84.36 -14.90 31.69
CA ILE A 718 83.10 -14.48 32.30
C ILE A 718 82.05 -14.53 31.19
N SER A 719 81.03 -15.33 31.40
CA SER A 719 79.96 -15.57 30.45
C SER A 719 78.66 -15.01 31.01
N LEU A 720 78.16 -13.95 30.39
CA LEU A 720 76.95 -13.28 30.82
C LEU A 720 75.86 -13.55 29.79
N GLN A 721 74.81 -14.23 30.22
CA GLN A 721 73.71 -14.63 29.35
C GLN A 721 72.40 -14.07 29.89
N LEU A 722 71.61 -13.46 29.01
CA LEU A 722 70.24 -13.09 29.35
C LEU A 722 69.45 -14.35 29.69
N ALA A 723 68.73 -14.30 30.80
CA ALA A 723 67.87 -15.39 31.26
C ALA A 723 66.40 -15.04 30.99
N ALA A 724 65.55 -16.07 30.91
CA ALA A 724 64.11 -15.85 30.78
C ALA A 724 63.57 -15.09 32.01
N GLY A 725 62.62 -14.20 31.77
CA GLY A 725 61.94 -13.41 32.79
C GLY A 725 60.62 -12.87 32.28
N THR A 726 59.88 -12.19 33.16
CA THR A 726 58.60 -11.58 32.82
C THR A 726 58.79 -10.15 32.35
N GLY A 727 58.02 -9.72 31.34
CA GLY A 727 58.02 -8.32 30.92
C GLY A 727 59.12 -7.94 29.94
N TYR A 728 59.86 -8.89 29.37
CA TYR A 728 60.83 -8.64 28.30
C TYR A 728 61.07 -9.89 27.42
N SER A 729 61.58 -9.68 26.21
CA SER A 729 62.07 -10.74 25.32
C SER A 729 63.60 -10.72 25.25
N ILE A 730 64.23 -11.89 25.00
CA ILE A 730 65.69 -11.99 24.86
C ILE A 730 66.07 -11.75 23.40
N GLY A 731 66.67 -10.59 23.12
CA GLY A 731 67.22 -10.25 21.80
C GLY A 731 68.62 -10.81 21.56
N THR A 732 69.42 -10.98 22.63
CA THR A 732 70.73 -11.65 22.55
C THR A 732 70.66 -13.02 23.26
N THR A 733 70.51 -14.09 22.49
CA THR A 733 70.44 -15.47 23.03
C THR A 733 71.81 -16.07 23.32
N ALA A 734 72.83 -15.66 22.56
CA ALA A 734 74.21 -16.06 22.79
C ALA A 734 74.77 -15.39 24.05
N ALA A 735 75.45 -16.15 24.90
CA ALA A 735 76.15 -15.56 26.02
C ALA A 735 77.24 -14.60 25.52
N GLN A 736 77.36 -13.45 26.15
CA GLN A 736 78.46 -12.52 25.92
C GLN A 736 79.63 -12.99 26.78
N ILE A 737 80.72 -13.37 26.14
CA ILE A 737 81.87 -13.98 26.80
C ILE A 737 82.99 -12.94 26.81
N ALA A 738 83.35 -12.51 28.01
CA ALA A 738 84.59 -11.80 28.29
C ALA A 738 85.66 -12.81 28.68
N THR A 739 86.90 -12.52 28.34
CA THR A 739 88.06 -13.32 28.67
C THR A 739 89.00 -12.45 29.49
N ILE A 740 89.14 -12.75 30.79
CA ILE A 740 90.25 -12.21 31.56
C ILE A 740 91.50 -12.85 30.99
N ILE A 741 92.36 -12.02 30.42
CA ILE A 741 93.62 -12.46 29.82
C ILE A 741 94.64 -12.41 30.93
N ASN A 742 95.17 -13.58 31.30
CA ASN A 742 96.25 -13.66 32.24
C ASN A 742 97.48 -12.97 31.62
N ASP A 743 97.93 -11.90 32.25
CA ASP A 743 99.18 -11.22 31.88
C ASP A 743 100.36 -11.67 32.74
N ASP A 744 100.10 -12.52 33.73
CA ASP A 744 101.13 -13.11 34.56
C ASP A 744 101.96 -14.20 33.84
N GLY A 745 103.26 -13.93 33.68
CA GLY A 745 104.26 -14.94 33.37
C GLY A 745 104.34 -15.45 31.92
N THR A 746 103.60 -14.86 30.98
CA THR A 746 103.72 -15.18 29.55
C THR A 746 104.20 -13.99 28.73
N ARG A 747 105.33 -14.12 28.03
CA ARG A 747 105.77 -13.15 26.99
C ARG A 747 104.89 -13.15 25.74
N ARG A 748 103.70 -13.73 25.79
CA ARG A 748 102.82 -13.92 24.64
C ARG A 748 101.38 -13.73 25.06
N HIS A 749 100.87 -12.53 24.84
CA HIS A 749 99.49 -12.15 25.11
C HIS A 749 98.67 -12.36 23.85
N VAL A 750 97.61 -13.14 23.94
CA VAL A 750 96.74 -13.44 22.81
C VAL A 750 95.33 -13.05 23.20
N GLY A 751 94.79 -12.08 22.48
CA GLY A 751 93.40 -11.71 22.54
C GLY A 751 92.50 -12.76 21.91
N THR A 752 91.23 -12.43 21.87
CA THR A 752 90.14 -13.22 21.34
C THR A 752 89.87 -12.83 19.88
N ASN A 753 88.62 -12.98 19.42
CA ASN A 753 88.18 -12.54 18.09
C ASN A 753 87.26 -11.30 18.16
N GLY A 754 87.14 -10.66 19.32
CA GLY A 754 86.45 -9.38 19.47
C GLY A 754 87.41 -8.31 19.98
N LYS A 755 86.88 -7.15 20.37
CA LYS A 755 87.71 -6.04 20.86
C LYS A 755 88.43 -6.41 22.15
N ASP A 756 89.74 -6.41 22.16
CA ASP A 756 90.51 -6.77 23.34
C ASP A 756 91.34 -5.60 23.88
N VAL A 757 91.76 -5.69 25.14
CA VAL A 757 92.72 -4.77 25.78
C VAL A 757 93.86 -5.60 26.33
N LEU A 758 94.96 -5.68 25.59
CA LEU A 758 96.15 -6.44 25.97
C LEU A 758 97.18 -5.51 26.59
N LEU A 759 97.67 -5.90 27.76
CA LEU A 759 98.76 -5.25 28.46
C LEU A 759 99.94 -6.23 28.56
N GLY A 760 101.07 -5.80 28.05
CA GLY A 760 102.37 -6.40 28.23
C GLY A 760 103.03 -5.93 29.53
N THR A 761 104.20 -6.47 29.77
CA THR A 761 104.95 -6.38 31.01
C THR A 761 106.15 -5.43 30.87
N ASN A 762 107.09 -5.53 31.81
CA ASN A 762 108.39 -4.87 31.67
C ASN A 762 109.43 -5.77 30.94
N ALA A 763 109.00 -6.83 30.27
CA ALA A 763 109.82 -7.73 29.47
C ALA A 763 109.46 -7.58 27.98
N ASN A 764 110.19 -8.28 27.11
CA ASN A 764 109.86 -8.31 25.68
C ASN A 764 108.64 -9.21 25.44
N ASP A 765 107.52 -8.61 25.09
CA ASP A 765 106.24 -9.29 24.96
C ASP A 765 105.81 -9.49 23.51
N TYR A 766 104.89 -10.42 23.30
CA TYR A 766 104.36 -10.79 21.99
C TYR A 766 102.85 -10.67 22.04
N LEU A 767 102.32 -9.53 21.61
CA LEU A 767 100.92 -9.19 21.66
C LEU A 767 100.23 -9.54 20.33
N ILE A 768 99.23 -10.41 20.40
CA ILE A 768 98.37 -10.79 19.28
C ILE A 768 96.97 -10.30 19.63
N GLY A 769 96.52 -9.19 19.06
CA GLY A 769 95.15 -8.68 19.28
C GLY A 769 94.11 -9.72 18.90
N GLY A 770 94.20 -10.22 17.67
CA GLY A 770 93.23 -11.17 17.14
C GLY A 770 92.38 -10.48 16.10
N ALA A 771 91.07 -10.73 16.09
CA ALA A 771 90.12 -9.96 15.31
C ALA A 771 89.35 -9.02 16.24
N GLY A 772 88.96 -7.84 15.78
CA GLY A 772 88.43 -6.80 16.65
C GLY A 772 89.23 -5.50 16.48
N ASP A 773 88.69 -4.40 16.97
CA ASP A 773 89.50 -3.19 17.15
C ASP A 773 90.10 -3.28 18.55
N ASP A 774 91.34 -3.75 18.64
CA ASP A 774 91.99 -4.06 19.91
C ASP A 774 92.74 -2.85 20.47
N ILE A 775 93.12 -2.90 21.75
CA ILE A 775 94.02 -1.95 22.40
C ILE A 775 95.21 -2.74 22.90
N LEU A 776 96.40 -2.46 22.38
CA LEU A 776 97.63 -3.18 22.67
C LEU A 776 98.63 -2.24 23.34
N THR A 777 99.06 -2.58 24.55
CA THR A 777 100.07 -1.84 25.32
C THR A 777 101.24 -2.77 25.58
N GLY A 778 102.42 -2.52 25.03
CA GLY A 778 103.60 -3.39 25.17
C GLY A 778 104.23 -3.34 26.56
N GLY A 779 104.18 -2.18 27.21
CA GLY A 779 104.86 -1.90 28.46
C GLY A 779 106.28 -1.41 28.21
N THR A 780 107.23 -1.88 29.03
CA THR A 780 108.65 -1.57 28.81
C THR A 780 109.36 -2.82 28.34
N GLY A 781 109.79 -2.90 27.10
CA GLY A 781 110.44 -4.10 26.60
C GLY A 781 110.68 -3.94 25.12
N GLY A 782 111.38 -4.86 24.47
CA GLY A 782 111.37 -4.90 23.00
C GLY A 782 110.19 -5.73 22.55
N ASP A 783 109.03 -5.11 22.36
CA ASP A 783 107.75 -5.80 22.22
C ASP A 783 107.39 -6.08 20.77
N ILE A 784 106.57 -7.10 20.53
CA ILE A 784 106.11 -7.52 19.22
C ILE A 784 104.59 -7.42 19.17
N PHE A 785 104.06 -6.56 18.31
CA PHE A 785 102.64 -6.44 18.00
C PHE A 785 102.33 -7.21 16.71
N TYR A 786 101.71 -8.38 16.84
CA TYR A 786 101.49 -9.32 15.76
C TYR A 786 100.11 -9.22 15.11
N PHE A 787 100.11 -9.07 13.78
CA PHE A 787 98.94 -9.03 12.93
C PHE A 787 98.92 -10.25 12.00
N ALA A 788 97.95 -11.12 12.18
CA ALA A 788 97.84 -12.33 11.37
C ALA A 788 97.26 -12.08 9.96
N SER A 789 96.56 -10.97 9.73
CA SER A 789 95.98 -10.53 8.45
C SER A 789 95.72 -9.02 8.47
N SER A 790 95.59 -8.39 7.29
CA SER A 790 95.36 -6.95 7.18
C SER A 790 93.92 -6.53 7.52
N ASN A 791 92.99 -7.47 7.69
CA ASN A 791 91.56 -7.19 7.85
C ASN A 791 90.97 -7.70 9.17
N LEU A 792 91.80 -7.78 10.21
CA LEU A 792 91.35 -8.27 11.51
C LEU A 792 90.69 -7.18 12.36
N GLY A 793 90.96 -5.92 12.05
CA GLY A 793 90.36 -4.74 12.67
C GLY A 793 91.40 -3.63 12.76
N ASN A 794 91.06 -2.53 13.45
CA ASN A 794 91.94 -1.38 13.57
C ASN A 794 92.50 -1.27 15.00
N ASP A 795 93.60 -1.97 15.28
CA ASP A 795 94.13 -2.08 16.65
C ASP A 795 94.85 -0.80 17.10
N ALA A 796 94.55 -0.28 18.28
CA ALA A 796 95.25 0.83 18.89
C ALA A 796 96.49 0.34 19.67
N ILE A 797 97.68 0.59 19.16
CA ILE A 797 98.94 0.36 19.87
C ILE A 797 99.28 1.63 20.67
N THR A 798 99.33 1.54 21.99
CA THR A 798 99.24 2.74 22.86
C THR A 798 100.58 3.31 23.32
N ASP A 799 101.66 2.56 23.22
CA ASP A 799 102.99 2.88 23.79
C ASP A 799 104.16 2.42 22.91
N PHE A 800 103.90 2.26 21.61
CA PHE A 800 104.92 1.81 20.66
C PHE A 800 106.16 2.71 20.70
N THR A 801 107.31 2.11 20.96
CA THR A 801 108.62 2.76 21.02
C THR A 801 109.47 2.36 19.81
N PRO A 802 109.61 3.22 18.78
CA PRO A 802 110.42 2.92 17.60
C PRO A 802 111.87 2.57 17.93
N GLY A 803 112.41 1.55 17.26
CA GLY A 803 113.75 1.01 17.47
C GLY A 803 113.87 0.08 18.69
N GLN A 804 112.79 -0.09 19.45
CA GLN A 804 112.69 -1.00 20.58
C GLN A 804 111.60 -2.04 20.32
N ASP A 805 110.42 -1.59 19.89
CA ASP A 805 109.27 -2.44 19.57
C ASP A 805 109.18 -2.74 18.07
N PHE A 806 108.46 -3.81 17.74
CA PHE A 806 108.24 -4.29 16.39
C PHE A 806 106.76 -4.56 16.13
N ILE A 807 106.29 -4.17 14.96
CA ILE A 807 105.03 -4.65 14.39
C ILE A 807 105.36 -5.88 13.56
N GLN A 808 104.86 -7.05 13.94
CA GLN A 808 105.01 -8.26 13.15
C GLN A 808 103.76 -8.55 12.33
N VAL A 809 103.91 -8.84 11.04
CA VAL A 809 102.79 -9.16 10.15
C VAL A 809 102.96 -10.54 9.53
N SER A 810 101.87 -11.29 9.38
CA SER A 810 101.88 -12.57 8.68
C SER A 810 101.99 -12.39 7.18
N ARG A 811 102.99 -13.01 6.55
CA ARG A 811 103.08 -13.07 5.08
C ARG A 811 101.80 -13.63 4.46
N GLN A 812 101.21 -14.66 5.08
CA GLN A 812 100.04 -15.33 4.55
C GLN A 812 98.79 -14.43 4.61
N GLY A 813 98.60 -13.67 5.68
CA GLY A 813 97.41 -12.83 5.82
C GLY A 813 97.50 -11.47 5.14
N PHE A 814 98.70 -10.94 4.94
CA PHE A 814 98.88 -9.62 4.31
C PHE A 814 99.11 -9.72 2.80
N GLY A 815 99.78 -10.77 2.30
CA GLY A 815 100.07 -10.89 0.87
C GLY A 815 100.98 -9.76 0.36
N GLY A 816 100.63 -9.14 -0.77
CA GLY A 816 101.32 -7.94 -1.29
C GLY A 816 102.79 -8.12 -1.73
N GLY A 817 103.34 -9.33 -1.75
CA GLY A 817 104.77 -9.55 -2.04
C GLY A 817 105.70 -9.33 -0.85
N LEU A 818 105.17 -9.41 0.37
CA LEU A 818 105.98 -9.47 1.60
C LEU A 818 106.81 -10.78 1.65
N ILE A 819 108.01 -10.70 2.21
CA ILE A 819 108.96 -11.83 2.35
C ILE A 819 109.07 -12.16 3.84
N ALA A 820 108.78 -13.41 4.20
CA ALA A 820 108.87 -13.87 5.60
C ALA A 820 110.32 -14.01 6.07
N GLY A 821 110.58 -13.66 7.32
CA GLY A 821 111.85 -13.86 8.02
C GLY A 821 112.73 -12.62 8.20
N ASP A 822 112.33 -11.46 7.68
CA ASP A 822 113.09 -10.18 7.75
C ASP A 822 112.16 -8.97 7.97
N THR A 823 112.74 -7.80 8.28
CA THR A 823 112.03 -6.51 8.28
C THR A 823 111.58 -6.13 6.87
N ILE A 824 110.50 -5.34 6.75
CA ILE A 824 110.13 -4.77 5.45
C ILE A 824 111.26 -3.87 4.92
N THR A 825 111.31 -3.66 3.61
CA THR A 825 112.34 -2.80 3.00
C THR A 825 111.94 -1.32 3.07
N GLN A 826 112.93 -0.42 2.99
CA GLN A 826 112.68 1.03 2.98
C GLN A 826 111.68 1.47 1.90
N VAL A 827 111.65 0.80 0.74
CA VAL A 827 110.72 1.11 -0.36
C VAL A 827 109.28 0.66 -0.09
N GLN A 828 109.08 -0.24 0.89
CA GLN A 828 107.77 -0.73 1.31
C GLN A 828 107.11 0.14 2.38
N PHE A 829 107.81 1.14 2.92
CA PHE A 829 107.33 2.00 4.00
C PHE A 829 107.18 3.46 3.56
N LEU A 830 106.15 4.14 4.08
CA LEU A 830 105.90 5.56 3.87
C LEU A 830 105.36 6.24 5.14
N ILE A 831 105.86 7.44 5.46
CA ILE A 831 105.18 8.37 6.35
C ILE A 831 104.23 9.24 5.51
N GLY A 832 102.92 9.09 5.68
CA GLY A 832 101.93 9.77 4.84
C GLY A 832 100.50 9.30 5.07
N SER A 833 99.57 9.67 4.17
CA SER A 833 98.14 9.31 4.29
C SER A 833 97.67 8.22 3.33
N SER A 834 98.44 7.92 2.28
CA SER A 834 98.14 6.86 1.30
C SER A 834 99.40 6.45 0.56
N ALA A 835 99.41 5.26 -0.05
CA ALA A 835 100.50 4.86 -0.93
C ALA A 835 100.59 5.79 -2.16
N THR A 836 101.80 5.93 -2.69
CA THR A 836 102.16 6.83 -3.81
C THR A 836 102.89 6.09 -4.94
N ASN A 837 103.32 4.86 -4.72
CA ASN A 837 103.93 4.02 -5.75
C ASN A 837 103.81 2.54 -5.38
N THR A 838 103.74 1.69 -6.40
CA THR A 838 103.49 0.22 -6.33
C THR A 838 104.40 -0.60 -5.41
N SER A 839 105.43 -0.01 -4.80
CA SER A 839 106.29 -0.71 -3.83
C SER A 839 105.88 -0.48 -2.38
N GLN A 840 105.18 0.63 -2.09
CA GLN A 840 104.74 0.97 -0.74
C GLN A 840 103.66 -0.02 -0.28
N ARG A 841 103.78 -0.48 0.95
CA ARG A 841 102.86 -1.46 1.57
C ARG A 841 102.37 -0.97 2.89
N PHE A 842 103.25 -0.41 3.71
CA PHE A 842 102.92 0.13 5.02
C PHE A 842 103.00 1.65 4.98
N ILE A 843 101.93 2.31 5.41
CA ILE A 843 101.83 3.76 5.44
C ILE A 843 101.46 4.18 6.86
N TYR A 844 102.33 4.95 7.51
CA TYR A 844 102.05 5.51 8.82
C TYR A 844 101.72 7.00 8.70
N ASN A 845 100.49 7.34 9.06
CA ASN A 845 100.02 8.71 9.13
C ASN A 845 100.40 9.31 10.48
N SER A 846 101.49 10.07 10.51
CA SER A 846 102.01 10.68 11.75
C SER A 846 101.04 11.67 12.41
N THR A 847 100.03 12.16 11.69
CA THR A 847 99.01 13.08 12.23
C THR A 847 97.85 12.34 12.87
N SER A 848 97.40 11.22 12.30
CA SER A 848 96.28 10.43 12.83
C SER A 848 96.70 9.21 13.66
N GLY A 849 97.98 8.81 13.60
CA GLY A 849 98.47 7.57 14.18
C GLY A 849 98.19 6.33 13.32
N ALA A 850 97.42 6.45 12.23
CA ALA A 850 96.99 5.29 11.45
C ALA A 850 98.16 4.60 10.75
N LEU A 851 98.35 3.31 11.03
CA LEU A 851 99.15 2.39 10.23
C LEU A 851 98.24 1.69 9.24
N LEU A 852 98.49 1.93 7.97
CA LEU A 852 97.70 1.43 6.85
C LEU A 852 98.53 0.40 6.08
N PHE A 853 97.86 -0.65 5.61
CA PHE A 853 98.38 -1.62 4.68
C PHE A 853 97.69 -1.47 3.32
N ASP A 854 98.49 -1.18 2.29
CA ASP A 854 98.05 -1.18 0.90
C ASP A 854 98.54 -2.45 0.21
N VAL A 855 97.60 -3.33 -0.14
CA VAL A 855 97.89 -4.65 -0.75
C VAL A 855 98.46 -4.54 -2.17
N ASP A 856 98.03 -3.54 -2.95
CA ASP A 856 98.51 -3.32 -4.33
C ASP A 856 99.60 -2.25 -4.40
N GLY A 857 99.71 -1.45 -3.34
CA GLY A 857 100.71 -0.44 -3.10
C GLY A 857 100.60 0.79 -3.97
N ASN A 858 99.65 0.89 -4.89
CA ASN A 858 99.61 2.02 -5.82
C ASN A 858 98.55 3.07 -5.45
N GLY A 859 97.88 2.90 -4.31
CA GLY A 859 96.87 3.82 -3.80
C GLY A 859 95.56 3.82 -4.63
N ILE A 860 95.38 2.86 -5.54
CA ILE A 860 94.13 2.70 -6.31
C ILE A 860 93.09 1.96 -5.47
N GLN A 861 93.50 0.94 -4.71
CA GLN A 861 92.66 0.37 -3.65
C GLN A 861 92.85 1.14 -2.34
N SER A 862 91.77 1.29 -1.58
CA SER A 862 91.85 1.92 -0.26
C SER A 862 92.77 1.09 0.63
N ALA A 863 93.84 1.71 1.11
CA ALA A 863 94.71 1.09 2.10
C ALA A 863 93.88 0.76 3.34
N GLN A 864 93.99 -0.48 3.82
CA GLN A 864 93.28 -0.96 4.98
C GLN A 864 94.05 -0.51 6.22
N GLN A 865 93.40 0.20 7.13
CA GLN A 865 94.01 0.47 8.42
C GLN A 865 94.14 -0.85 9.19
N ILE A 866 95.33 -1.11 9.71
CA ILE A 866 95.63 -2.32 10.50
C ILE A 866 95.90 -1.97 11.95
N ALA A 867 96.40 -0.76 12.20
CA ALA A 867 96.63 -0.28 13.55
C ALA A 867 96.52 1.25 13.64
N THR A 868 96.45 1.76 14.86
CA THR A 868 96.60 3.16 15.25
C THR A 868 97.69 3.22 16.30
N LEU A 869 98.82 3.86 16.01
CA LEU A 869 99.87 4.11 16.98
C LEU A 869 99.76 5.53 17.54
N ASN A 870 100.55 5.89 18.56
CA ASN A 870 100.67 7.28 19.00
C ASN A 870 101.05 8.19 17.81
N THR A 871 100.57 9.43 17.79
CA THR A 871 100.91 10.40 16.74
C THR A 871 102.35 10.89 16.87
N GLY A 872 103.01 11.18 15.75
CA GLY A 872 104.36 11.79 15.74
C GLY A 872 105.51 10.82 16.03
N LEU A 873 105.28 9.51 15.99
CA LEU A 873 106.35 8.51 16.15
C LEU A 873 107.34 8.58 14.99
N ALA A 874 108.62 8.36 15.30
CA ALA A 874 109.69 8.22 14.31
C ALA A 874 109.73 6.79 13.73
N LEU A 875 108.57 6.28 13.29
CA LEU A 875 108.45 4.93 12.75
C LEU A 875 109.22 4.78 11.44
N THR A 876 109.87 3.64 11.25
CA THR A 876 110.69 3.30 10.09
C THR A 876 110.35 1.90 9.58
N TYR A 877 110.95 1.52 8.45
CA TYR A 877 110.82 0.16 7.90
C TYR A 877 111.44 -0.91 8.82
N GLU A 878 112.37 -0.54 9.70
CA GLU A 878 113.03 -1.46 10.64
C GLU A 878 112.09 -1.89 11.77
N ASP A 879 111.03 -1.12 12.01
CA ASP A 879 110.03 -1.37 13.06
C ASP A 879 108.94 -2.36 12.62
N ILE A 880 108.94 -2.83 11.37
CA ILE A 880 107.92 -3.76 10.85
C ILE A 880 108.58 -5.04 10.32
N PHE A 881 108.28 -6.17 10.94
CA PHE A 881 108.80 -7.51 10.63
C PHE A 881 107.75 -8.40 9.96
N VAL A 882 108.14 -9.24 9.00
CA VAL A 882 107.21 -10.17 8.35
C VAL A 882 107.50 -11.59 8.81
N SER A 883 106.51 -12.25 9.43
CA SER A 883 106.57 -13.66 9.86
C SER A 883 106.18 -14.63 8.75
#